data_AF-A0A1B2DL57-F1
#
_entry.id   AF-A0A1B2DL57-F1
#
_cell.length_a   1.000
_cell.length_b   1.000
_cell.length_c   1.000
_cell.angle_alpha   90.00
_cell.angle_beta   90.00
_cell.angle_gamma   90.00
#
_symmetry.space_group_name_H-M   'P 1'
#
loop_
_entity.id
_entity.type
_entity.pdbx_description
1 polymer ?
#
loop_
_entity_poly.entity_id
_entity_poly.type
_entity_poly.pdbx_seq_one_letter_code
_entity_poly.pdbx_strand_id
1 'polypeptide(L)'
;MNTTRVFLSLMVLGTFIALLLSSGNGKSVRAAESVPPVAYDIRFNPLSANYTGSKQHKYYPVIAQSIATPKIMWYQIDNGNFWADSADSIGEGYPGRAEADNGNTNPATRDTAPYPVPTTFIGVTRMALYAPGTFKDADGQEHTLTQDKYGLSSTPSEHAFINESVWNGAQGVWLNPGRTNNKFLVYKVTTGGPNKTNRYATGNTRPGGQDKFIVEYWFETRLTWRGEDEQIKEIRIQGASPSAVGATSQLTAQIKTEGFEARDWQNTATNVIWKSDRSAVISVDERTGLVTAHSRGSAVITANWKDDGADGYNITARITLTVGATTCTGASCTPGTSVICEAQPGLSRSQTSLATETRGEIRADARGAEQFDVSKGIPSSDALYANVFGKAYLFDYTFDQEEGTCTFKIPVSKTYTLKWQTEESDGTDSDGNPRTRTVRHQESETVTTIYDVERPFAYWEITTFDAWGLKQATLNQYALPYGAITLLPIGYTAPDVQGGVTAEHMEKPPYSAKVLAGETIDGGSSRPSVPSEDWSEEAEGQVGRIKVWNDRLDFDGSVIMDDVQQEDETPEPIDIVEAEEIGEDVLYESGLIIPGTRANSRDEPSDGILSYESLLSINGEGDVQTFPIDGLNTVTVHTPVVNDSEAPDENRGFDQSVIPNMARTVLVLGREFSVDFDETAPHLNQLGYGNRDYARYTRNKRIVFPFDVYHGSTFYPAQTWIDYPVGAAKQTYRIPVWVPEGNYDAVTQAWAINTPDGSSAYQIDFNGDLANYGASRTLLFTVQGRISDFTITDIGDLRYESVFRTAKGSKQHSGYVYESGGRTKDREETVLASQPLRLLPIRPGSHPREAATVPHNGYPISFYFETIGSYSGKDAGIQIQPSFWFVSKQGGSAQEVDLYYDVSGPRNKLIKVGSARDQELYSRTYQLADLLRGVTTTSLSQAASYEYDYLLSPANRFGASWEKFWKHYITRKTVISAGYGLEELSYASRTLVGPSGSQVPASVNAVQAMRSVQRWYGEYSLQIAPYVLPKGTTILEVARQNGGALNGSEAAFLKNGYLMVHFDLSAYQQERKANPEIRYDAPMANMWEIEGQPLSSVSYSGQTYRFQYGDIAMFESSFSVRNDFQGTGR
;
A
#
# COMPACT_ATOMS: atom_id res chain seq x y z
N MET A 1 10.73 -46.62 41.99
CA MET A 1 9.39 -47.24 42.01
C MET A 1 8.83 -47.07 40.61
N ASN A 2 8.98 -48.08 39.75
CA ASN A 2 7.96 -49.13 39.48
C ASN A 2 6.62 -48.48 39.12
N THR A 3 5.98 -48.72 37.97
CA THR A 3 6.00 -49.87 37.05
C THR A 3 5.16 -49.46 35.80
N THR A 4 5.59 -49.62 34.53
CA THR A 4 5.44 -50.85 33.69
C THR A 4 3.99 -50.92 33.15
N ARG A 5 3.62 -51.07 31.86
CA ARG A 5 4.22 -51.67 30.64
C ARG A 5 3.04 -51.71 29.59
N VAL A 6 3.16 -51.77 28.25
CA VAL A 6 3.56 -52.91 27.38
C VAL A 6 3.18 -52.51 25.93
N PHE A 7 4.16 -52.39 25.03
CA PHE A 7 4.38 -53.15 23.76
C PHE A 7 3.55 -52.72 22.53
N LEU A 8 4.01 -52.85 21.27
CA LEU A 8 5.08 -53.64 20.64
C LEU A 8 5.51 -52.80 19.39
N SER A 9 6.77 -52.39 19.20
CA SER A 9 7.86 -53.13 18.51
C SER A 9 7.67 -53.21 16.98
N LEU A 10 8.66 -53.10 16.09
CA LEU A 10 10.13 -53.14 16.08
C LEU A 10 10.49 -52.76 14.61
N MET A 11 11.66 -52.32 14.13
CA MET A 11 13.07 -52.50 14.48
C MET A 11 13.82 -51.43 13.61
N VAL A 12 14.69 -50.55 14.13
CA VAL A 12 16.16 -50.72 14.32
C VAL A 12 16.95 -50.46 13.01
N LEU A 13 18.06 -49.70 12.91
CA LEU A 13 19.23 -49.39 13.77
C LEU A 13 19.84 -48.06 13.26
N GLY A 14 20.27 -47.08 14.09
CA GLY A 14 21.68 -46.81 14.47
C GLY A 14 22.61 -46.49 13.28
N THR A 15 23.45 -45.44 13.23
CA THR A 15 24.20 -44.71 14.27
C THR A 15 24.88 -43.46 13.65
N PHE A 16 25.33 -42.57 14.53
CA PHE A 16 26.04 -41.29 14.39
C PHE A 16 27.41 -41.25 13.65
N ILE A 17 27.71 -40.07 13.08
CA ILE A 17 28.99 -39.31 12.92
C ILE A 17 30.13 -39.89 12.04
N ALA A 18 30.51 -39.18 10.97
CA ALA A 18 31.76 -38.39 10.84
C ALA A 18 32.05 -37.97 9.38
N LEU A 19 32.55 -36.74 9.27
CA LEU A 19 32.99 -36.00 8.09
C LEU A 19 34.12 -36.73 7.33
N LEU A 20 34.04 -36.80 6.00
CA LEU A 20 35.21 -36.90 5.09
C LEU A 20 34.82 -36.43 3.68
N LEU A 21 35.56 -35.43 3.22
CA LEU A 21 35.55 -34.85 1.88
C LEU A 21 35.84 -35.94 0.82
N SER A 22 35.01 -36.03 -0.21
CA SER A 22 35.48 -36.26 -1.58
C SER A 22 34.41 -35.85 -2.58
N SER A 23 34.85 -35.03 -3.53
CA SER A 23 34.23 -34.72 -4.81
C SER A 23 33.68 -35.96 -5.52
N GLY A 24 32.45 -35.88 -6.02
CA GLY A 24 31.88 -36.89 -6.90
C GLY A 24 30.45 -36.55 -7.31
N ASN A 25 30.28 -36.31 -8.60
CA ASN A 25 29.04 -35.93 -9.28
C ASN A 25 27.85 -36.87 -9.00
N GLY A 26 26.66 -36.27 -9.08
CA GLY A 26 25.42 -36.97 -9.44
C GLY A 26 24.55 -37.43 -8.27
N LYS A 27 23.52 -36.64 -7.93
CA LYS A 27 22.28 -37.18 -7.35
C LYS A 27 21.08 -36.69 -8.13
N SER A 28 20.32 -37.68 -8.59
CA SER A 28 19.17 -37.60 -9.48
C SER A 28 18.02 -36.78 -8.91
N VAL A 29 17.42 -35.99 -9.79
CA VAL A 29 16.11 -35.37 -9.60
C VAL A 29 15.05 -36.47 -9.85
N ARG A 30 14.05 -36.55 -8.97
CA ARG A 30 12.86 -37.41 -9.17
C ARG A 30 12.16 -37.02 -10.47
N ALA A 31 11.70 -38.03 -11.22
CA ALA A 31 11.00 -37.89 -12.49
C ALA A 31 9.87 -36.83 -12.42
N ALA A 32 9.96 -35.86 -13.32
CA ALA A 32 8.88 -34.94 -13.65
C ALA A 32 7.76 -35.71 -14.39
N GLU A 33 6.53 -35.19 -14.28
CA GLU A 33 5.40 -35.59 -15.11
C GLU A 33 5.79 -35.52 -16.60
N SER A 34 5.30 -36.49 -17.37
CA SER A 34 5.63 -36.67 -18.78
C SER A 34 5.27 -35.43 -19.60
N VAL A 35 6.29 -34.72 -20.07
CA VAL A 35 6.17 -33.74 -21.14
C VAL A 35 5.69 -34.49 -22.40
N PRO A 36 4.65 -34.01 -23.11
CA PRO A 36 4.19 -34.66 -24.33
C PRO A 36 5.31 -34.65 -25.38
N PRO A 37 5.54 -35.77 -26.10
CA PRO A 37 6.53 -35.81 -27.17
C PRO A 37 6.09 -34.88 -28.30
N VAL A 38 7.00 -34.04 -28.77
CA VAL A 38 6.85 -33.31 -30.03
C VAL A 38 7.16 -34.31 -31.15
N ALA A 39 6.28 -34.41 -32.15
CA ALA A 39 6.52 -35.24 -33.33
C ALA A 39 7.76 -34.74 -34.08
N TYR A 40 8.59 -35.66 -34.60
CA TYR A 40 9.72 -35.30 -35.44
C TYR A 40 9.24 -34.56 -36.69
N ASP A 41 9.74 -33.35 -36.92
CA ASP A 41 9.49 -32.61 -38.16
C ASP A 41 10.54 -33.04 -39.20
N ILE A 42 10.07 -33.71 -40.27
CA ILE A 42 10.93 -34.16 -41.38
C ILE A 42 10.75 -33.16 -42.51
N ARG A 43 11.70 -32.24 -42.68
CA ARG A 43 11.69 -31.27 -43.78
C ARG A 43 12.51 -31.75 -44.97
N PHE A 44 11.94 -31.64 -46.16
CA PHE A 44 12.59 -31.97 -47.42
C PHE A 44 13.05 -30.68 -48.10
N ASN A 45 14.36 -30.44 -48.20
CA ASN A 45 14.87 -29.33 -49.01
C ASN A 45 14.91 -29.74 -50.49
N PRO A 46 14.44 -28.87 -51.42
CA PRO A 46 14.58 -29.11 -52.84
C PRO A 46 16.06 -29.06 -53.29
N LEU A 47 16.36 -29.81 -54.35
CA LEU A 47 17.72 -30.02 -54.87
C LEU A 47 18.36 -28.73 -55.40
N SER A 48 19.62 -28.46 -55.04
CA SER A 48 20.43 -27.46 -55.74
C SER A 48 20.95 -28.03 -57.06
N ALA A 49 20.94 -27.21 -58.12
CA ALA A 49 21.04 -27.62 -59.52
C ALA A 49 22.34 -28.32 -59.97
N ASN A 50 23.33 -28.54 -59.09
CA ASN A 50 24.62 -29.13 -59.45
C ASN A 50 25.04 -30.33 -58.57
N TYR A 51 24.11 -30.91 -57.79
CA TYR A 51 24.36 -32.09 -56.96
C TYR A 51 23.32 -33.17 -57.25
N THR A 52 23.75 -34.41 -57.56
CA THR A 52 22.83 -35.47 -58.02
C THR A 52 22.33 -36.42 -56.92
N GLY A 53 22.61 -36.13 -55.65
CA GLY A 53 22.15 -36.87 -54.47
C GLY A 53 21.26 -36.03 -53.56
N SER A 54 20.20 -36.63 -53.00
CA SER A 54 19.31 -35.94 -52.04
C SER A 54 19.88 -35.94 -50.62
N LYS A 55 19.49 -34.92 -49.84
CA LYS A 55 19.72 -34.80 -48.40
C LYS A 55 18.39 -34.91 -47.67
N GLN A 56 18.39 -35.49 -46.48
CA GLN A 56 17.23 -35.45 -45.59
C GLN A 56 17.70 -35.02 -44.20
N HIS A 57 16.95 -34.06 -43.63
CA HIS A 57 17.19 -33.50 -42.32
C HIS A 57 16.20 -34.14 -41.34
N LYS A 58 16.69 -34.52 -40.17
CA LYS A 58 15.86 -34.92 -39.03
C LYS A 58 16.20 -34.01 -37.86
N TYR A 59 15.20 -33.31 -37.35
CA TYR A 59 15.32 -32.45 -36.18
C TYR A 59 14.92 -33.23 -34.93
N TYR A 60 15.70 -33.04 -33.86
CA TYR A 60 15.49 -33.65 -32.56
C TYR A 60 15.17 -32.51 -31.59
N PRO A 61 13.89 -32.27 -31.28
CA PRO A 61 13.53 -31.40 -30.17
C PRO A 61 14.07 -32.00 -28.88
N VAL A 62 14.85 -31.22 -28.15
CA VAL A 62 15.48 -31.68 -26.92
C VAL A 62 15.18 -30.73 -25.76
N ILE A 63 15.07 -31.32 -24.57
CA ILE A 63 14.73 -30.62 -23.33
C ILE A 63 15.77 -30.90 -22.24
N ALA A 64 16.04 -29.90 -21.43
CA ALA A 64 16.85 -30.05 -20.23
C ALA A 64 16.34 -29.15 -19.11
N GLN A 65 16.60 -29.53 -17.86
CA GLN A 65 16.28 -28.69 -16.70
C GLN A 65 17.54 -28.35 -15.92
N SER A 66 17.62 -27.12 -15.41
CA SER A 66 18.65 -26.71 -14.46
C SER A 66 18.05 -25.96 -13.28
N ILE A 67 18.84 -25.84 -12.22
CA ILE A 67 18.55 -24.95 -11.10
C ILE A 67 19.50 -23.76 -11.22
N ALA A 68 18.95 -22.55 -11.28
CA ALA A 68 19.71 -21.32 -11.22
C ALA A 68 19.51 -20.63 -9.87
N THR A 69 20.56 -19.96 -9.41
CA THR A 69 20.60 -19.24 -8.13
C THR A 69 21.03 -17.78 -8.32
N PRO A 70 20.24 -16.97 -9.02
CA PRO A 70 20.53 -15.54 -9.19
C PRO A 70 20.38 -14.75 -7.87
N LYS A 71 20.82 -13.49 -7.92
CA LYS A 71 20.70 -12.54 -6.80
C LYS A 71 20.26 -11.16 -7.26
N ILE A 72 19.54 -10.46 -6.39
CA ILE A 72 19.29 -9.01 -6.49
C ILE A 72 20.24 -8.27 -5.55
N MET A 73 20.88 -7.23 -6.06
CA MET A 73 21.77 -6.35 -5.29
C MET A 73 21.11 -5.01 -5.07
N TRP A 74 20.98 -4.61 -3.82
CA TRP A 74 20.53 -3.29 -3.42
C TRP A 74 21.73 -2.48 -2.94
N TYR A 75 21.94 -1.32 -3.53
CA TYR A 75 23.02 -0.41 -3.18
C TYR A 75 22.48 0.75 -2.36
N GLN A 76 23.10 1.05 -1.23
CA GLN A 76 22.70 2.18 -0.42
C GLN A 76 23.22 3.50 -1.01
N ILE A 77 22.34 4.47 -1.15
CA ILE A 77 22.62 5.81 -1.70
C ILE A 77 22.78 6.86 -0.57
N ASP A 78 23.11 8.10 -0.94
CA ASP A 78 23.56 9.15 0.01
C ASP A 78 22.53 9.50 1.09
N ASN A 79 21.24 9.46 0.76
CA ASN A 79 20.16 9.73 1.72
C ASN A 79 19.88 8.54 2.67
N GLY A 80 20.59 7.42 2.52
CA GLY A 80 20.41 6.21 3.33
C GLY A 80 19.43 5.20 2.74
N ASN A 81 18.70 5.54 1.67
CA ASN A 81 17.83 4.63 0.94
C ASN A 81 18.64 3.68 0.06
N PHE A 82 17.94 2.76 -0.60
CA PHE A 82 18.50 1.77 -1.48
C PHE A 82 17.93 1.91 -2.89
N TRP A 83 18.73 1.51 -3.88
CA TRP A 83 18.25 1.22 -5.22
C TRP A 83 18.78 -0.13 -5.70
N ALA A 84 18.00 -0.79 -6.54
CA ALA A 84 18.45 -1.92 -7.35
C ALA A 84 18.34 -1.50 -8.81
N ASP A 85 19.33 -1.82 -9.62
CA ASP A 85 19.36 -1.53 -11.05
C ASP A 85 19.68 -2.76 -11.89
N SER A 86 19.21 -2.77 -13.13
CA SER A 86 19.55 -3.78 -14.13
C SER A 86 19.59 -3.13 -15.50
N ALA A 87 20.80 -3.03 -16.06
CA ALA A 87 21.02 -2.55 -17.43
C ALA A 87 20.34 -3.46 -18.45
N ASP A 88 20.31 -4.77 -18.18
CA ASP A 88 19.62 -5.76 -19.02
C ASP A 88 18.10 -5.49 -19.05
N SER A 89 17.52 -4.99 -17.95
CA SER A 89 16.08 -4.66 -17.89
C SER A 89 15.73 -3.48 -18.79
N ILE A 90 16.59 -2.44 -18.82
CA ILE A 90 16.44 -1.28 -19.72
C ILE A 90 16.53 -1.74 -21.18
N GLY A 91 17.51 -2.58 -21.50
CA GLY A 91 17.71 -3.10 -22.86
C GLY A 91 16.54 -3.94 -23.38
N GLU A 92 15.78 -4.55 -22.48
CA GLU A 92 14.59 -5.36 -22.79
C GLU A 92 13.26 -4.58 -22.65
N GLY A 93 13.30 -3.26 -22.39
CA GLY A 93 12.11 -2.41 -22.30
C GLY A 93 11.34 -2.51 -20.96
N TYR A 94 11.98 -2.99 -19.90
CA TYR A 94 11.44 -3.03 -18.54
C TYR A 94 12.04 -1.92 -17.65
N PRO A 95 11.39 -1.53 -16.53
CA PRO A 95 11.93 -0.56 -15.60
C PRO A 95 13.33 -0.97 -15.10
N GLY A 96 14.35 -0.18 -15.43
CA GLY A 96 15.75 -0.49 -15.13
C GLY A 96 16.18 -0.27 -13.68
N ARG A 97 15.30 0.25 -12.83
CA ARG A 97 15.63 0.74 -11.49
C ARG A 97 14.43 0.62 -10.56
N ALA A 98 14.66 0.11 -9.35
CA ALA A 98 13.73 0.21 -8.23
C ALA A 98 14.40 0.95 -7.07
N GLU A 99 13.63 1.75 -6.34
CA GLU A 99 14.08 2.43 -5.14
C GLU A 99 13.30 1.90 -3.94
N ALA A 100 14.01 1.76 -2.82
CA ALA A 100 13.46 1.28 -1.57
C ALA A 100 13.99 2.13 -0.41
N ASP A 101 13.12 2.52 0.49
CA ASP A 101 13.53 3.15 1.75
C ASP A 101 14.35 2.18 2.61
N ASN A 102 15.14 2.74 3.54
CA ASN A 102 15.80 1.92 4.55
C ASN A 102 14.77 1.36 5.53
N GLY A 103 14.51 0.06 5.43
CA GLY A 103 13.58 -0.67 6.28
C GLY A 103 14.04 -0.86 7.72
N ASN A 104 15.31 -0.55 8.05
CA ASN A 104 15.75 -0.56 9.44
C ASN A 104 15.36 0.74 10.16
N THR A 105 14.20 0.75 10.81
CA THR A 105 13.68 1.92 11.53
C THR A 105 14.31 2.12 12.92
N ASN A 106 15.15 1.21 13.41
CA ASN A 106 15.78 1.32 14.73
C ASN A 106 16.92 2.35 14.71
N PRO A 107 16.82 3.50 15.42
CA PRO A 107 17.85 4.54 15.38
C PRO A 107 19.25 4.07 15.80
N ALA A 108 19.36 3.04 16.63
CA ALA A 108 20.64 2.51 17.09
C ALA A 108 21.37 1.65 16.05
N THR A 109 20.64 1.10 15.06
CA THR A 109 21.21 0.17 14.08
C THR A 109 20.91 0.54 12.63
N ARG A 110 20.09 1.58 12.39
CA ARG A 110 19.71 2.04 11.04
C ARG A 110 20.91 2.27 10.13
N ASP A 111 22.01 2.75 10.69
CA ASP A 111 23.21 3.13 9.91
C ASP A 111 24.31 2.05 9.90
N THR A 112 24.24 1.05 10.79
CA THR A 112 25.21 -0.05 10.89
C THR A 112 24.68 -1.38 10.37
N ALA A 113 23.36 -1.50 10.26
CA ALA A 113 22.66 -2.67 9.75
C ALA A 113 21.47 -2.30 8.84
N PRO A 114 21.64 -1.43 7.83
CA PRO A 114 20.55 -1.04 6.95
C PRO A 114 20.11 -2.20 6.04
N TYR A 115 18.86 -2.17 5.59
CA TYR A 115 18.30 -3.06 4.57
C TYR A 115 17.15 -2.35 3.85
N PRO A 116 16.90 -2.63 2.56
CA PRO A 116 15.75 -2.06 1.83
C PRO A 116 14.43 -2.60 2.41
N VAL A 117 13.38 -1.78 2.42
CA VAL A 117 12.01 -2.28 2.61
C VAL A 117 11.65 -3.28 1.50
N PRO A 118 10.82 -4.31 1.76
CA PRO A 118 10.35 -5.23 0.73
C PRO A 118 9.77 -4.48 -0.47
N THR A 119 10.44 -4.60 -1.61
CA THR A 119 10.13 -3.83 -2.82
C THR A 119 10.16 -4.77 -4.02
N THR A 120 9.12 -4.67 -4.85
CA THR A 120 9.02 -5.44 -6.09
C THR A 120 9.93 -4.85 -7.16
N PHE A 121 10.74 -5.72 -7.77
CA PHE A 121 11.65 -5.39 -8.84
C PHE A 121 11.42 -6.34 -10.01
N ILE A 122 11.34 -5.79 -11.23
CA ILE A 122 11.35 -6.59 -12.45
C ILE A 122 12.81 -6.68 -12.90
N GLY A 123 13.39 -7.86 -12.74
CA GLY A 123 14.75 -8.15 -13.13
C GLY A 123 14.81 -8.89 -14.45
N VAL A 124 15.76 -8.49 -15.28
CA VAL A 124 16.22 -9.24 -16.44
C VAL A 124 17.63 -9.75 -16.14
N THR A 125 17.87 -11.04 -16.36
CA THR A 125 19.19 -11.64 -16.11
C THR A 125 19.50 -12.71 -17.14
N ARG A 126 20.71 -12.67 -17.70
CA ARG A 126 21.19 -13.69 -18.63
C ARG A 126 21.46 -15.00 -17.90
N MET A 127 20.74 -16.06 -18.27
CA MET A 127 20.83 -17.37 -17.59
C MET A 127 21.72 -18.38 -18.30
N ALA A 128 22.40 -18.00 -19.39
CA ALA A 128 23.24 -18.90 -20.19
C ALA A 128 24.31 -19.65 -19.37
N LEU A 129 24.76 -19.08 -18.25
CA LEU A 129 25.72 -19.72 -17.34
C LEU A 129 25.14 -20.91 -16.56
N TYR A 130 23.81 -21.00 -16.46
CA TYR A 130 23.08 -22.07 -15.78
C TYR A 130 22.53 -23.10 -16.77
N ALA A 131 22.84 -23.00 -18.06
CA ALA A 131 22.38 -23.96 -19.06
C ALA A 131 23.01 -25.34 -18.84
N PRO A 132 22.22 -26.44 -18.90
CA PRO A 132 22.74 -27.81 -18.90
C PRO A 132 23.70 -28.06 -20.06
N GLY A 133 24.72 -28.91 -19.83
CA GLY A 133 25.65 -29.35 -20.88
C GLY A 133 25.10 -30.46 -21.78
N THR A 134 24.04 -31.15 -21.34
CA THR A 134 23.38 -32.23 -22.07
C THR A 134 21.86 -32.07 -22.03
N PHE A 135 21.22 -32.36 -23.15
CA PHE A 135 19.77 -32.30 -23.35
C PHE A 135 19.26 -33.69 -23.72
N LYS A 136 17.96 -33.93 -23.53
CA LYS A 136 17.34 -35.22 -23.85
C LYS A 136 16.23 -35.06 -24.86
N ASP A 137 16.17 -35.95 -25.84
CA ASP A 137 15.04 -36.05 -26.76
C ASP A 137 13.88 -36.85 -26.13
N ALA A 138 12.81 -37.08 -26.91
CA ALA A 138 11.63 -37.82 -26.49
C ALA A 138 11.92 -39.29 -26.11
N ASP A 139 12.96 -39.89 -26.69
CA ASP A 139 13.41 -41.26 -26.40
C ASP A 139 14.39 -41.32 -25.21
N GLY A 140 14.75 -40.17 -24.65
CA GLY A 140 15.69 -40.04 -23.54
C GLY A 140 17.16 -40.13 -23.95
N GLN A 141 17.46 -40.07 -25.24
CA GLN A 141 18.82 -40.03 -25.78
C GLN A 141 19.47 -38.68 -25.48
N GLU A 142 20.75 -38.68 -25.12
CA GLU A 142 21.47 -37.46 -24.73
C GLU A 142 22.10 -36.74 -25.95
N HIS A 143 21.84 -35.44 -26.06
CA HIS A 143 22.37 -34.53 -27.07
C HIS A 143 23.26 -33.47 -26.43
N THR A 144 24.39 -33.16 -27.07
CA THR A 144 25.28 -32.06 -26.65
C THR A 144 25.15 -30.92 -27.65
N LEU A 145 24.50 -29.83 -27.24
CA LEU A 145 24.21 -28.70 -28.11
C LEU A 145 25.26 -27.58 -27.99
N THR A 146 25.53 -26.91 -29.11
CA THR A 146 26.25 -25.63 -29.12
C THR A 146 25.35 -24.50 -28.58
N GLN A 147 25.94 -23.43 -28.06
CA GLN A 147 25.20 -22.38 -27.36
C GLN A 147 24.07 -21.74 -28.20
N ASP A 148 24.20 -21.70 -29.52
CA ASP A 148 23.24 -21.13 -30.46
C ASP A 148 21.98 -21.99 -30.69
N LYS A 149 22.00 -23.28 -30.34
CA LYS A 149 20.92 -24.23 -30.62
C LYS A 149 19.92 -24.45 -29.50
N TYR A 150 20.01 -23.67 -28.41
CA TYR A 150 19.08 -23.76 -27.28
C TYR A 150 18.79 -22.40 -26.66
N GLY A 151 17.62 -22.31 -26.01
CA GLY A 151 17.15 -21.17 -25.24
C GLY A 151 16.34 -21.62 -24.03
N LEU A 152 15.93 -20.66 -23.21
CA LEU A 152 14.91 -20.90 -22.19
C LEU A 152 13.57 -21.20 -22.87
N SER A 153 12.78 -22.07 -22.28
CA SER A 153 11.40 -22.29 -22.72
C SER A 153 10.63 -20.97 -22.71
N SER A 154 9.89 -20.70 -23.77
CA SER A 154 8.99 -19.55 -23.87
C SER A 154 7.72 -19.71 -23.04
N THR A 155 7.44 -20.92 -22.53
CA THR A 155 6.26 -21.21 -21.71
C THR A 155 6.55 -20.89 -20.23
N PRO A 156 5.97 -19.84 -19.63
CA PRO A 156 6.32 -19.41 -18.27
C PRO A 156 6.05 -20.47 -17.20
N SER A 157 5.02 -21.30 -17.37
CA SER A 157 4.64 -22.37 -16.43
C SER A 157 5.63 -23.53 -16.36
N GLU A 158 6.57 -23.63 -17.31
CA GLU A 158 7.62 -24.66 -17.29
C GLU A 158 8.82 -24.27 -16.42
N HIS A 159 8.85 -23.03 -15.95
CA HIS A 159 9.81 -22.54 -14.97
C HIS A 159 9.14 -22.44 -13.60
N ALA A 160 9.91 -22.60 -12.53
CA ALA A 160 9.36 -22.52 -11.18
C ALA A 160 10.36 -21.87 -10.23
N PHE A 161 9.92 -20.91 -9.42
CA PHE A 161 10.66 -20.59 -8.21
C PHE A 161 10.59 -21.80 -7.28
N ILE A 162 11.71 -22.16 -6.68
CA ILE A 162 11.80 -23.33 -5.80
C ILE A 162 12.33 -22.90 -4.44
N ASN A 163 11.93 -23.63 -3.39
CA ASN A 163 12.29 -23.33 -2.00
C ASN A 163 11.86 -21.93 -1.52
N GLU A 164 10.71 -21.43 -2.01
CA GLU A 164 10.15 -20.11 -1.64
C GLU A 164 10.02 -19.90 -0.11
N SER A 165 9.72 -20.97 0.64
CA SER A 165 9.63 -20.93 2.11
C SER A 165 10.98 -20.78 2.83
N VAL A 166 12.09 -21.00 2.12
CA VAL A 166 13.47 -20.87 2.65
C VAL A 166 13.99 -19.44 2.49
N TRP A 167 13.46 -18.70 1.51
CA TRP A 167 13.85 -17.34 1.12
C TRP A 167 12.63 -16.39 1.21
N ASN A 168 12.26 -15.97 2.43
CA ASN A 168 11.22 -14.95 2.63
C ASN A 168 11.59 -13.67 1.86
N GLY A 169 10.85 -13.36 0.79
CA GLY A 169 11.18 -12.29 -0.17
C GLY A 169 11.34 -12.76 -1.62
N ALA A 170 10.81 -13.93 -1.98
CA ALA A 170 10.76 -14.40 -3.37
C ALA A 170 9.36 -14.92 -3.70
N GLN A 171 8.32 -14.11 -3.48
CA GLN A 171 7.11 -14.27 -4.29
C GLN A 171 7.41 -13.65 -5.63
N GLY A 172 7.62 -14.50 -6.63
CA GLY A 172 7.92 -14.07 -7.98
C GLY A 172 7.12 -14.83 -9.00
N VAL A 173 6.78 -14.14 -10.08
CA VAL A 173 6.10 -14.73 -11.23
C VAL A 173 7.02 -14.62 -12.43
N TRP A 174 7.10 -15.70 -13.21
CA TRP A 174 7.75 -15.70 -14.51
C TRP A 174 6.94 -14.83 -15.45
N LEU A 175 7.55 -13.79 -16.00
CA LEU A 175 6.83 -12.87 -16.87
C LEU A 175 6.94 -13.28 -18.34
N ASN A 176 8.13 -13.64 -18.83
CA ASN A 176 8.42 -14.21 -20.16
C ASN A 176 9.95 -14.42 -20.34
N PRO A 177 10.44 -15.08 -21.40
CA PRO A 177 11.82 -14.91 -21.85
C PRO A 177 12.08 -13.45 -22.31
N GLY A 178 13.34 -13.02 -22.31
CA GLY A 178 13.72 -11.68 -22.80
C GLY A 178 13.32 -11.46 -24.27
N ARG A 179 12.89 -10.23 -24.60
CA ARG A 179 12.41 -9.81 -25.94
C ARG A 179 13.52 -9.85 -26.99
N THR A 180 14.77 -9.57 -26.64
CA THR A 180 15.89 -9.53 -27.60
C THR A 180 16.70 -10.81 -27.66
N ASN A 181 16.62 -11.66 -26.63
CA ASN A 181 17.42 -12.87 -26.53
C ASN A 181 16.78 -13.90 -25.58
N ASN A 182 16.48 -15.08 -26.13
CA ASN A 182 15.82 -16.21 -25.45
C ASN A 182 16.63 -16.86 -24.32
N LYS A 183 17.79 -16.30 -23.95
CA LYS A 183 18.60 -16.72 -22.79
C LYS A 183 18.47 -15.77 -21.61
N PHE A 184 17.76 -14.67 -21.77
CA PHE A 184 17.40 -13.79 -20.67
C PHE A 184 16.13 -14.25 -20.01
N LEU A 185 16.15 -14.20 -18.69
CA LEU A 185 15.03 -14.51 -17.84
C LEU A 185 14.45 -13.20 -17.31
N VAL A 186 13.18 -12.94 -17.59
CA VAL A 186 12.43 -11.83 -17.02
C VAL A 186 11.60 -12.34 -15.85
N TYR A 187 11.82 -11.74 -14.68
CA TYR A 187 11.13 -12.14 -13.46
C TYR A 187 10.72 -10.92 -12.64
N LYS A 188 9.51 -10.98 -12.07
CA LYS A 188 9.05 -10.04 -11.04
C LYS A 188 9.37 -10.67 -9.69
N VAL A 189 10.14 -10.01 -8.82
CA VAL A 189 10.49 -10.55 -7.49
C VAL A 189 10.45 -9.45 -6.43
N THR A 190 9.91 -9.75 -5.25
CA THR A 190 9.83 -8.80 -4.13
C THR A 190 10.89 -9.05 -3.09
N THR A 191 12.04 -8.36 -3.20
CA THR A 191 13.17 -8.53 -2.28
C THR A 191 13.25 -7.38 -1.28
N GLY A 192 13.77 -7.64 -0.08
CA GLY A 192 13.87 -6.65 0.99
C GLY A 192 13.61 -7.24 2.38
N GLY A 193 13.84 -6.43 3.42
CA GLY A 193 13.67 -6.83 4.82
C GLY A 193 14.92 -7.44 5.47
N PRO A 194 14.87 -7.69 6.80
CA PRO A 194 16.03 -8.05 7.63
C PRO A 194 16.44 -9.52 7.55
N ASN A 195 15.58 -10.38 7.02
CA ASN A 195 15.79 -11.82 7.03
C ASN A 195 16.47 -12.24 5.71
N LYS A 196 17.58 -12.99 5.80
CA LYS A 196 18.25 -13.68 4.67
C LYS A 196 19.01 -12.80 3.68
N THR A 197 19.76 -11.81 4.20
CA THR A 197 20.62 -10.93 3.39
C THR A 197 22.10 -11.22 3.61
N ASN A 198 22.90 -11.24 2.54
CA ASN A 198 24.32 -10.93 2.67
C ASN A 198 24.48 -9.42 2.62
N ARG A 199 25.09 -8.83 3.65
CA ARG A 199 25.30 -7.39 3.76
C ARG A 199 26.77 -7.09 4.00
N TYR A 200 27.31 -6.13 3.25
CA TYR A 200 28.68 -5.69 3.42
C TYR A 200 28.81 -4.19 3.16
N ALA A 201 29.71 -3.55 3.93
CA ALA A 201 30.05 -2.15 3.74
C ALA A 201 30.90 -1.99 2.47
N THR A 202 30.63 -0.95 1.69
CA THR A 202 31.31 -0.69 0.41
C THR A 202 32.65 0.03 0.57
N GLY A 203 32.97 0.53 1.77
CA GLY A 203 34.10 1.44 2.00
C GLY A 203 33.86 2.89 1.56
N ASN A 204 32.72 3.18 0.93
CA ASN A 204 32.25 4.53 0.64
C ASN A 204 31.33 5.02 1.75
N THR A 205 31.31 6.32 2.00
CA THR A 205 30.47 6.93 3.04
C THR A 205 29.35 7.80 2.47
N ARG A 206 28.25 7.90 3.22
CA ARG A 206 27.16 8.86 3.04
C ARG A 206 27.56 10.22 3.62
N PRO A 207 26.90 11.32 3.22
CA PRO A 207 26.98 12.59 3.93
C PRO A 207 26.75 12.38 5.44
N GLY A 208 27.73 12.77 6.26
CA GLY A 208 27.74 12.47 7.71
C GLY A 208 28.70 11.35 8.14
N GLY A 209 29.45 10.74 7.22
CA GLY A 209 30.59 9.85 7.53
C GLY A 209 30.22 8.40 7.84
N GLN A 210 28.97 8.00 7.58
CA GLN A 210 28.49 6.64 7.79
C GLN A 210 28.71 5.79 6.54
N ASP A 211 29.08 4.51 6.69
CA ASP A 211 29.30 3.63 5.54
C ASP A 211 28.03 3.41 4.71
N LYS A 212 28.20 3.26 3.40
CA LYS A 212 27.20 2.73 2.47
C LYS A 212 27.28 1.22 2.41
N PHE A 213 26.12 0.57 2.35
CA PHE A 213 26.02 -0.89 2.30
C PHE A 213 25.51 -1.40 0.95
N ILE A 214 25.96 -2.61 0.59
CA ILE A 214 25.30 -3.43 -0.43
C ILE A 214 24.59 -4.57 0.30
N VAL A 215 23.35 -4.85 -0.12
CA VAL A 215 22.51 -5.91 0.43
C VAL A 215 22.11 -6.84 -0.70
N GLU A 216 22.46 -8.12 -0.58
CA GLU A 216 22.14 -9.15 -1.57
C GLU A 216 21.00 -10.04 -1.09
N TYR A 217 20.07 -10.30 -2.00
CA TYR A 217 18.98 -11.27 -1.82
C TYR A 217 19.11 -12.34 -2.91
N TRP A 218 19.36 -13.57 -2.49
CA TRP A 218 19.48 -14.73 -3.37
C TRP A 218 18.15 -15.46 -3.47
N PHE A 219 17.86 -16.02 -4.64
CA PHE A 219 16.69 -16.87 -4.84
C PHE A 219 17.01 -18.04 -5.77
N GLU A 220 16.25 -19.12 -5.68
CA GLU A 220 16.43 -20.31 -6.53
C GLU A 220 15.27 -20.46 -7.50
N THR A 221 15.62 -20.83 -8.73
CA THR A 221 14.66 -21.12 -9.79
C THR A 221 15.04 -22.41 -10.51
N ARG A 222 14.03 -23.22 -10.84
CA ARG A 222 14.13 -24.28 -11.83
C ARG A 222 13.80 -23.70 -13.21
N LEU A 223 14.75 -23.84 -14.12
CA LEU A 223 14.66 -23.39 -15.49
C LEU A 223 14.51 -24.59 -16.43
N THR A 224 13.58 -24.49 -17.36
CA THR A 224 13.43 -25.44 -18.46
C THR A 224 14.05 -24.87 -19.72
N TRP A 225 14.96 -25.61 -20.33
CA TRP A 225 15.67 -25.26 -21.55
C TRP A 225 15.17 -26.12 -22.70
N ARG A 226 14.95 -25.49 -23.85
CA ARG A 226 14.53 -26.16 -25.08
C ARG A 226 15.55 -25.86 -26.17
N GLY A 227 15.82 -26.85 -27.00
CA GLY A 227 16.70 -26.71 -28.13
C GLY A 227 16.35 -27.72 -29.20
N GLU A 228 17.04 -27.61 -30.32
CA GLU A 228 16.87 -28.51 -31.45
C GLU A 228 18.25 -28.96 -31.94
N ASP A 229 18.48 -30.27 -31.95
CA ASP A 229 19.62 -30.86 -32.63
C ASP A 229 19.22 -31.35 -34.03
N GLU A 230 20.18 -31.50 -34.92
CA GLU A 230 19.92 -31.85 -36.31
C GLU A 230 20.82 -33.02 -36.74
N GLN A 231 20.24 -34.03 -37.40
CA GLN A 231 20.98 -35.07 -38.12
C GLN A 231 20.63 -35.01 -39.60
N ILE A 232 21.65 -34.89 -40.44
CA ILE A 232 21.51 -34.83 -41.90
C ILE A 232 22.10 -36.11 -42.50
N LYS A 233 21.32 -36.81 -43.32
CA LYS A 233 21.80 -37.92 -44.15
C LYS A 233 21.89 -37.50 -45.61
N GLU A 234 23.02 -37.76 -46.24
CA GLU A 234 23.29 -37.44 -47.64
C GLU A 234 23.73 -38.69 -48.40
N ILE A 235 23.22 -38.91 -49.62
CA ILE A 235 23.59 -40.05 -50.47
C ILE A 235 24.32 -39.59 -51.74
N ARG A 236 25.29 -40.39 -52.20
CA ARG A 236 25.88 -40.26 -53.55
C ARG A 236 26.13 -41.61 -54.20
N ILE A 237 26.24 -41.64 -55.53
CA ILE A 237 26.64 -42.81 -56.31
C ILE A 237 28.07 -42.65 -56.80
N GLN A 238 28.90 -43.68 -56.66
CA GLN A 238 30.21 -43.79 -57.28
C GLN A 238 30.25 -44.93 -58.30
N GLY A 239 30.88 -44.70 -59.44
CA GLY A 239 31.08 -45.69 -60.50
C GLY A 239 31.16 -45.02 -61.89
N ALA A 240 31.65 -45.76 -62.88
CA ALA A 240 31.84 -45.24 -64.25
C ALA A 240 30.82 -45.84 -65.23
N SER A 241 30.59 -45.16 -66.36
CA SER A 241 29.77 -45.70 -67.45
C SER A 241 30.41 -46.98 -68.02
N PRO A 242 29.63 -48.01 -68.38
CA PRO A 242 30.14 -49.16 -69.11
C PRO A 242 30.82 -48.71 -70.42
N SER A 243 31.97 -49.28 -70.75
CA SER A 243 32.82 -48.79 -71.84
C SER A 243 32.27 -49.06 -73.25
N ALA A 244 31.38 -50.06 -73.41
CA ALA A 244 30.75 -50.43 -74.68
C ALA A 244 29.44 -51.22 -74.44
N VAL A 245 28.65 -51.41 -75.50
CA VAL A 245 27.47 -52.30 -75.48
C VAL A 245 27.91 -53.73 -75.12
N GLY A 246 27.26 -54.35 -74.15
CA GLY A 246 27.59 -55.65 -73.57
C GLY A 246 28.51 -55.60 -72.34
N ALA A 247 29.13 -54.45 -72.04
CA ALA A 247 30.00 -54.30 -70.87
C ALA A 247 29.18 -54.06 -69.58
N THR A 248 29.74 -54.49 -68.45
CA THR A 248 29.20 -54.25 -67.11
C THR A 248 30.07 -53.29 -66.31
N SER A 249 29.47 -52.52 -65.40
CA SER A 249 30.17 -51.65 -64.44
C SER A 249 29.49 -51.71 -63.07
N GLN A 250 30.27 -51.69 -61.99
CA GLN A 250 29.73 -51.75 -60.63
C GLN A 250 29.53 -50.34 -60.09
N LEU A 251 28.32 -50.03 -59.63
CA LEU A 251 28.03 -48.80 -58.90
C LEU A 251 27.97 -49.08 -57.39
N THR A 252 28.35 -48.08 -56.59
CA THR A 252 28.28 -48.13 -55.12
C THR A 252 27.57 -46.88 -54.60
N ALA A 253 26.62 -47.06 -53.69
CA ALA A 253 26.00 -45.96 -52.95
C ALA A 253 26.77 -45.69 -51.65
N GLN A 254 27.02 -44.41 -51.36
CA GLN A 254 27.66 -43.96 -50.13
C GLN A 254 26.74 -43.01 -49.37
N ILE A 255 26.73 -43.12 -48.04
CA ILE A 255 25.95 -42.25 -47.14
C ILE A 255 26.90 -41.46 -46.23
N LYS A 256 26.66 -40.15 -46.10
CA LYS A 256 27.29 -39.28 -45.09
C LYS A 256 26.26 -38.90 -44.04
N THR A 257 26.69 -38.85 -42.78
CA THR A 257 25.87 -38.31 -41.67
C THR A 257 26.54 -37.05 -41.14
N GLU A 258 25.83 -35.93 -41.10
CA GLU A 258 26.29 -34.66 -40.54
C GLU A 258 25.41 -34.29 -39.34
N GLY A 259 25.96 -33.53 -38.38
CA GLY A 259 25.26 -33.17 -37.14
C GLY A 259 25.33 -34.26 -36.06
N PHE A 260 24.20 -34.57 -35.42
CA PHE A 260 24.12 -35.58 -34.37
C PHE A 260 24.66 -36.94 -34.85
N GLU A 261 25.58 -37.55 -34.10
CA GLU A 261 26.33 -38.76 -34.49
C GLU A 261 27.01 -38.70 -35.88
N ALA A 262 27.65 -37.57 -36.20
CA ALA A 262 28.31 -37.39 -37.50
C ALA A 262 29.27 -38.53 -37.88
N ARG A 263 29.18 -38.96 -39.15
CA ARG A 263 30.05 -39.97 -39.77
C ARG A 263 30.31 -39.58 -41.22
N ASP A 264 31.57 -39.62 -41.64
CA ASP A 264 31.95 -39.35 -43.03
C ASP A 264 31.48 -40.48 -43.98
N TRP A 265 31.55 -40.25 -45.30
CA TRP A 265 31.03 -41.15 -46.35
C TRP A 265 31.34 -42.64 -46.11
N GLN A 266 30.30 -43.45 -45.89
CA GLN A 266 30.38 -44.90 -45.76
C GLN A 266 29.72 -45.60 -46.94
N ASN A 267 30.31 -46.68 -47.44
CA ASN A 267 29.65 -47.56 -48.41
C ASN A 267 28.46 -48.27 -47.73
N THR A 268 27.29 -48.25 -48.36
CA THR A 268 26.14 -49.06 -47.90
C THR A 268 25.69 -50.02 -48.99
N ALA A 269 25.56 -51.31 -48.62
CA ALA A 269 25.07 -52.36 -49.51
C ALA A 269 23.66 -52.85 -49.11
N THR A 270 23.20 -52.47 -47.92
CA THR A 270 21.90 -52.86 -47.37
C THR A 270 20.89 -51.73 -47.57
N ASN A 271 19.65 -52.10 -47.90
CA ASN A 271 18.51 -51.21 -48.08
C ASN A 271 18.63 -50.16 -49.21
N VAL A 272 19.49 -50.41 -50.20
CA VAL A 272 19.53 -49.64 -51.46
C VAL A 272 18.78 -50.39 -52.56
N ILE A 273 17.93 -49.68 -53.29
CA ILE A 273 17.20 -50.19 -54.47
C ILE A 273 17.62 -49.38 -55.69
N TRP A 274 18.12 -50.06 -56.72
CA TRP A 274 18.62 -49.45 -57.95
C TRP A 274 17.62 -49.55 -59.09
N LYS A 275 17.47 -48.49 -59.88
CA LYS A 275 16.60 -48.44 -61.06
C LYS A 275 17.26 -47.70 -62.22
N SER A 276 16.89 -48.07 -63.44
CA SER A 276 17.27 -47.37 -64.67
C SER A 276 16.02 -46.80 -65.33
N ASP A 277 16.05 -45.53 -65.73
CA ASP A 277 14.97 -44.90 -66.50
C ASP A 277 14.84 -45.49 -67.92
N ARG A 278 15.92 -46.06 -68.45
CA ARG A 278 16.02 -46.64 -69.79
C ARG A 278 16.76 -47.97 -69.72
N SER A 279 16.13 -48.96 -69.11
CA SER A 279 16.67 -50.32 -68.94
C SER A 279 17.04 -51.00 -70.26
N ALA A 280 16.38 -50.66 -71.36
CA ALA A 280 16.71 -51.12 -72.71
C ALA A 280 18.05 -50.56 -73.25
N VAL A 281 18.57 -49.47 -72.68
CA VAL A 281 19.86 -48.85 -73.03
C VAL A 281 20.94 -49.28 -72.04
N ILE A 282 20.69 -49.12 -70.73
CA ILE A 282 21.53 -49.63 -69.65
C ILE A 282 20.61 -50.19 -68.56
N SER A 283 20.69 -51.48 -68.26
CA SER A 283 19.97 -52.07 -67.13
C SER A 283 20.83 -52.01 -65.87
N VAL A 284 20.19 -52.05 -64.69
CA VAL A 284 20.87 -52.16 -63.40
C VAL A 284 20.26 -53.30 -62.60
N ASP A 285 21.10 -54.10 -61.95
CA ASP A 285 20.63 -55.07 -60.97
C ASP A 285 20.12 -54.34 -59.73
N GLU A 286 18.86 -54.60 -59.39
CA GLU A 286 18.09 -53.83 -58.41
C GLU A 286 18.69 -53.85 -57.00
N ARG A 287 19.47 -54.88 -56.65
CA ARG A 287 20.00 -55.07 -55.30
C ARG A 287 21.50 -54.84 -55.20
N THR A 288 22.23 -55.10 -56.27
CA THR A 288 23.70 -55.04 -56.25
C THR A 288 24.25 -53.77 -56.88
N GLY A 289 23.48 -53.04 -57.70
CA GLY A 289 23.96 -51.85 -58.41
C GLY A 289 24.89 -52.16 -59.60
N LEU A 290 24.95 -53.42 -60.04
CA LEU A 290 25.70 -53.83 -61.23
C LEU A 290 24.94 -53.39 -62.50
N VAL A 291 25.53 -52.48 -63.28
CA VAL A 291 24.93 -52.01 -64.54
C VAL A 291 25.44 -52.78 -65.74
N THR A 292 24.58 -53.03 -66.73
CA THR A 292 24.91 -53.68 -68.01
C THR A 292 24.41 -52.84 -69.17
N ALA A 293 25.27 -52.54 -70.14
CA ALA A 293 24.89 -51.78 -71.33
C ALA A 293 24.30 -52.67 -72.43
N HIS A 294 23.13 -52.31 -72.96
CA HIS A 294 22.40 -53.07 -73.99
C HIS A 294 22.36 -52.37 -75.35
N SER A 295 22.37 -51.03 -75.37
CA SER A 295 22.42 -50.25 -76.61
C SER A 295 23.15 -48.92 -76.41
N ARG A 296 23.50 -48.23 -77.51
CA ARG A 296 24.10 -46.90 -77.44
C ARG A 296 23.07 -45.88 -76.94
N GLY A 297 23.54 -44.88 -76.18
CA GLY A 297 22.71 -43.84 -75.60
C GLY A 297 23.03 -43.59 -74.12
N SER A 298 22.24 -42.73 -73.49
CA SER A 298 22.36 -42.40 -72.06
C SER A 298 21.16 -42.93 -71.29
N ALA A 299 21.40 -43.42 -70.08
CA ALA A 299 20.38 -43.78 -69.11
C ALA A 299 20.75 -43.18 -67.74
N VAL A 300 19.74 -42.73 -67.00
CA VAL A 300 19.87 -42.27 -65.63
C VAL A 300 19.65 -43.45 -64.70
N ILE A 301 20.70 -43.80 -63.96
CA ILE A 301 20.64 -44.80 -62.91
C ILE A 301 20.35 -44.11 -61.59
N THR A 302 19.34 -44.60 -60.88
CA THR A 302 18.85 -44.07 -59.62
C THR A 302 19.12 -45.09 -58.51
N ALA A 303 19.74 -44.66 -57.42
CA ALA A 303 19.88 -45.43 -56.18
C ALA A 303 18.97 -44.82 -55.12
N ASN A 304 18.04 -45.59 -54.57
CA ASN A 304 17.21 -45.16 -53.45
C ASN A 304 17.57 -45.95 -52.19
N TRP A 305 18.00 -45.27 -51.13
CA TRP A 305 18.33 -45.90 -49.85
C TRP A 305 17.27 -45.59 -48.81
N LYS A 306 16.82 -46.62 -48.08
CA LYS A 306 15.86 -46.50 -46.97
C LYS A 306 16.42 -47.07 -45.66
N ASP A 307 16.13 -46.43 -44.53
CA ASP A 307 16.36 -47.02 -43.20
C ASP A 307 15.04 -47.60 -42.66
N ASP A 308 15.08 -48.75 -41.95
CA ASP A 308 13.90 -49.52 -41.54
C ASP A 308 13.43 -49.21 -40.09
N GLY A 309 13.96 -48.14 -39.48
CA GLY A 309 13.52 -47.66 -38.16
C GLY A 309 12.15 -46.96 -38.19
N ALA A 310 11.55 -46.76 -37.00
CA ALA A 310 10.20 -46.18 -36.84
C ALA A 310 10.02 -44.78 -37.50
N ASP A 311 11.11 -44.06 -37.74
CA ASP A 311 11.19 -42.77 -38.44
C ASP A 311 12.31 -42.78 -39.52
N GLY A 312 12.35 -43.82 -40.36
CA GLY A 312 13.46 -44.08 -41.27
C GLY A 312 13.74 -43.00 -42.33
N TYR A 313 15.01 -42.88 -42.74
CA TYR A 313 15.45 -42.04 -43.85
C TYR A 313 15.07 -42.64 -45.21
N ASN A 314 14.81 -41.81 -46.23
CA ASN A 314 14.54 -42.22 -47.61
C ASN A 314 15.18 -41.22 -48.58
N ILE A 315 16.39 -41.51 -49.05
CA ILE A 315 17.18 -40.60 -49.87
C ILE A 315 17.63 -41.25 -51.17
N THR A 316 17.62 -40.46 -52.25
CA THR A 316 17.86 -40.91 -53.61
C THR A 316 19.03 -40.17 -54.24
N ALA A 317 19.89 -40.90 -54.94
CA ALA A 317 20.91 -40.34 -55.83
C ALA A 317 20.72 -40.80 -57.27
N ARG A 318 21.14 -39.98 -58.22
CA ARG A 318 21.09 -40.25 -59.65
C ARG A 318 22.47 -40.10 -60.28
N ILE A 319 22.76 -40.90 -61.29
CA ILE A 319 23.94 -40.74 -62.14
C ILE A 319 23.56 -41.05 -63.59
N THR A 320 23.92 -40.16 -64.52
CA THR A 320 23.73 -40.41 -65.94
C THR A 320 24.92 -41.19 -66.48
N LEU A 321 24.66 -42.39 -66.99
CA LEU A 321 25.67 -43.22 -67.65
C LEU A 321 25.43 -43.18 -69.16
N THR A 322 26.51 -43.03 -69.93
CA THR A 322 26.42 -42.89 -71.40
C THR A 322 27.33 -43.90 -72.07
N VAL A 323 26.77 -44.65 -73.02
CA VAL A 323 27.48 -45.69 -73.77
C VAL A 323 27.58 -45.24 -75.22
N GLY A 324 28.78 -44.79 -75.61
CA GLY A 324 29.16 -44.39 -76.97
C GLY A 324 28.62 -43.03 -77.43
N ALA A 325 29.38 -41.95 -77.22
CA ALA A 325 29.22 -40.67 -77.94
C ALA A 325 30.17 -40.66 -79.16
N THR A 326 29.81 -40.20 -80.37
CA THR A 326 29.83 -38.77 -80.78
C THR A 326 29.10 -38.54 -82.13
N THR A 327 28.40 -37.41 -82.21
CA THR A 327 27.96 -36.52 -83.34
C THR A 327 27.43 -37.05 -84.68
N CYS A 328 26.22 -36.60 -85.05
CA CYS A 328 25.79 -36.04 -86.36
C CYS A 328 24.59 -35.10 -86.07
N THR A 329 24.54 -33.80 -86.39
CA THR A 329 24.40 -33.10 -87.69
C THR A 329 23.43 -33.72 -88.68
N GLY A 330 22.28 -33.05 -88.89
CA GLY A 330 21.46 -33.18 -90.09
C GLY A 330 19.95 -33.37 -89.88
N ALA A 331 19.22 -32.26 -89.88
CA ALA A 331 17.81 -32.04 -90.29
C ALA A 331 16.67 -33.03 -89.90
N SER A 332 15.61 -32.40 -89.36
CA SER A 332 14.19 -32.81 -89.14
C SER A 332 13.85 -33.50 -87.81
N CYS A 333 12.78 -33.15 -87.08
CA CYS A 333 11.78 -32.07 -87.12
C CYS A 333 10.95 -32.16 -85.82
N THR A 334 10.58 -31.02 -85.22
CA THR A 334 9.65 -30.87 -84.08
C THR A 334 8.21 -30.59 -84.56
N PRO A 335 7.16 -31.17 -83.93
CA PRO A 335 5.79 -30.65 -84.00
C PRO A 335 5.60 -29.43 -83.09
N GLY A 336 4.79 -28.46 -83.53
CA GLY A 336 4.66 -27.14 -82.91
C GLY A 336 4.05 -27.12 -81.50
N THR A 337 4.77 -26.50 -80.57
CA THR A 337 4.44 -26.31 -79.15
C THR A 337 3.81 -24.93 -78.90
N SER A 338 2.56 -24.72 -79.32
CA SER A 338 1.82 -23.50 -78.98
C SER A 338 0.59 -23.86 -78.14
N VAL A 339 0.79 -23.95 -76.82
CA VAL A 339 -0.31 -23.77 -75.85
C VAL A 339 -0.27 -22.30 -75.44
N ILE A 340 -1.35 -21.58 -75.68
CA ILE A 340 -1.48 -20.18 -75.27
C ILE A 340 -2.46 -20.17 -74.10
N CYS A 341 -2.00 -19.69 -72.95
CA CYS A 341 -2.86 -19.45 -71.78
C CYS A 341 -2.94 -17.95 -71.60
N GLU A 342 -4.16 -17.42 -71.70
CA GLU A 342 -4.43 -16.00 -71.50
C GLU A 342 -5.04 -15.86 -70.10
N ALA A 343 -4.23 -15.40 -69.14
CA ALA A 343 -4.68 -15.04 -67.80
C ALA A 343 -5.23 -13.61 -67.80
N GLN A 344 -6.28 -13.38 -67.04
CA GLN A 344 -6.89 -12.09 -66.79
C GLN A 344 -7.29 -11.99 -65.31
N PRO A 345 -7.23 -10.79 -64.71
CA PRO A 345 -7.69 -10.59 -63.35
C PRO A 345 -9.17 -10.94 -63.21
N GLY A 346 -9.48 -11.79 -62.23
CA GLY A 346 -10.82 -12.21 -61.83
C GLY A 346 -11.36 -11.37 -60.67
N LEU A 347 -11.91 -12.04 -59.66
CA LEU A 347 -12.40 -11.42 -58.42
C LEU A 347 -11.27 -10.95 -57.50
N SER A 348 -11.58 -10.01 -56.61
CA SER A 348 -10.68 -9.56 -55.55
C SER A 348 -11.42 -9.59 -54.21
N ARG A 349 -10.77 -10.10 -53.18
CA ARG A 349 -11.29 -10.29 -51.83
C ARG A 349 -10.40 -9.57 -50.83
N SER A 350 -10.96 -8.60 -50.13
CA SER A 350 -10.23 -7.86 -49.09
C SER A 350 -11.06 -7.77 -47.82
N GLN A 351 -10.39 -7.85 -46.67
CA GLN A 351 -11.00 -7.63 -45.37
C GLN A 351 -9.97 -6.99 -44.44
N THR A 352 -10.42 -5.99 -43.69
CA THR A 352 -9.60 -5.25 -42.75
C THR A 352 -10.27 -5.23 -41.38
N SER A 353 -9.55 -5.68 -40.35
CA SER A 353 -9.95 -5.60 -38.95
C SER A 353 -8.85 -4.91 -38.13
N LEU A 354 -8.75 -3.59 -38.31
CA LEU A 354 -7.80 -2.72 -37.59
C LEU A 354 -8.47 -1.80 -36.54
N ALA A 355 -9.80 -1.69 -36.56
CA ALA A 355 -10.54 -0.92 -35.55
C ALA A 355 -10.64 -1.72 -34.24
N THR A 356 -9.94 -1.27 -33.21
CA THR A 356 -9.81 -1.98 -31.92
C THR A 356 -10.81 -1.57 -30.85
N GLU A 357 -11.54 -0.46 -31.03
CA GLU A 357 -12.45 0.15 -30.03
C GLU A 357 -11.84 0.17 -28.62
N THR A 358 -10.57 0.56 -28.56
CA THR A 358 -9.74 0.53 -27.34
C THR A 358 -10.36 1.37 -26.24
N ARG A 359 -10.57 0.75 -25.08
CA ARG A 359 -10.96 1.47 -23.87
C ARG A 359 -10.22 0.95 -22.65
N GLY A 360 -10.16 1.77 -21.61
CA GLY A 360 -9.60 1.33 -20.34
C GLY A 360 -10.08 2.17 -19.17
N GLU A 361 -9.73 1.72 -17.98
CA GLU A 361 -10.05 2.40 -16.73
C GLU A 361 -8.96 2.21 -15.69
N ILE A 362 -8.82 3.21 -14.82
CA ILE A 362 -7.93 3.18 -13.66
C ILE A 362 -8.78 3.57 -12.46
N ARG A 363 -9.23 2.61 -11.65
CA ARG A 363 -10.12 2.86 -10.51
C ARG A 363 -9.51 2.36 -9.20
N ALA A 364 -10.18 2.66 -8.08
CA ALA A 364 -9.78 2.14 -6.79
C ALA A 364 -9.84 0.62 -6.80
N ASP A 365 -8.90 -0.03 -6.13
CA ASP A 365 -8.81 -1.49 -6.09
C ASP A 365 -10.08 -2.15 -5.51
N ALA A 366 -10.16 -3.48 -5.64
CA ALA A 366 -11.36 -4.29 -5.47
C ALA A 366 -12.42 -4.00 -6.57
N ARG A 367 -12.05 -4.30 -7.82
CA ARG A 367 -12.89 -4.16 -9.04
C ARG A 367 -14.34 -4.58 -8.78
N GLY A 368 -15.30 -3.67 -9.06
CA GLY A 368 -16.73 -3.86 -8.83
C GLY A 368 -17.22 -3.62 -7.39
N ALA A 369 -16.30 -3.34 -6.45
CA ALA A 369 -16.58 -2.98 -5.06
C ALA A 369 -15.63 -1.86 -4.58
N GLU A 370 -15.39 -0.89 -5.47
CA GLU A 370 -14.43 0.19 -5.29
C GLU A 370 -14.72 0.98 -4.00
N GLN A 371 -13.71 1.10 -3.13
CA GLN A 371 -13.88 1.80 -1.86
C GLN A 371 -13.82 3.33 -1.99
N PHE A 372 -13.35 3.83 -3.12
CA PHE A 372 -13.18 5.25 -3.43
C PHE A 372 -13.68 5.56 -4.83
N ASP A 373 -14.28 6.75 -4.99
CA ASP A 373 -14.51 7.34 -6.31
C ASP A 373 -13.26 8.13 -6.71
N VAL A 374 -12.40 7.52 -7.52
CA VAL A 374 -11.09 8.09 -7.92
C VAL A 374 -11.21 9.43 -8.63
N SER A 375 -12.36 9.76 -9.25
CA SER A 375 -12.57 11.07 -9.85
C SER A 375 -12.68 12.19 -8.80
N LYS A 376 -13.15 11.85 -7.59
CA LYS A 376 -13.35 12.79 -6.47
C LYS A 376 -12.22 12.77 -5.45
N GLY A 377 -11.59 11.62 -5.25
CA GLY A 377 -10.50 11.47 -4.30
C GLY A 377 -10.19 10.02 -3.99
N ILE A 378 -8.91 9.67 -4.05
CA ILE A 378 -8.34 8.46 -3.45
C ILE A 378 -7.10 8.84 -2.63
N PRO A 379 -6.93 8.33 -1.40
CA PRO A 379 -5.75 8.61 -0.60
C PRO A 379 -4.46 8.05 -1.19
N SER A 380 -3.34 8.73 -0.96
CA SER A 380 -2.03 8.09 -1.09
C SER A 380 -1.96 6.88 -0.16
N SER A 381 -1.18 5.86 -0.52
CA SER A 381 -1.10 4.53 0.13
C SER A 381 -2.28 3.58 -0.08
N ASP A 382 -3.35 4.01 -0.74
CA ASP A 382 -4.37 3.07 -1.25
C ASP A 382 -4.03 2.57 -2.65
N ALA A 383 -4.66 1.46 -3.03
CA ALA A 383 -4.38 0.77 -4.28
C ALA A 383 -5.40 1.15 -5.37
N LEU A 384 -4.91 1.13 -6.60
CA LEU A 384 -5.69 1.18 -7.82
C LEU A 384 -5.69 -0.21 -8.49
N TYR A 385 -6.64 -0.43 -9.38
CA TYR A 385 -6.50 -1.39 -10.47
C TYR A 385 -6.53 -0.66 -11.81
N ALA A 386 -5.96 -1.29 -12.83
CA ALA A 386 -6.04 -0.84 -14.20
C ALA A 386 -6.56 -1.98 -15.10
N ASN A 387 -7.46 -1.66 -16.02
CA ASN A 387 -8.04 -2.61 -16.96
C ASN A 387 -8.09 -1.99 -18.36
N VAL A 388 -7.68 -2.74 -19.37
CA VAL A 388 -7.71 -2.31 -20.78
C VAL A 388 -8.41 -3.38 -21.63
N PHE A 389 -9.17 -2.93 -22.62
CA PHE A 389 -9.94 -3.77 -23.52
C PHE A 389 -9.61 -3.41 -24.97
N GLY A 390 -9.60 -4.43 -25.83
CA GLY A 390 -9.40 -4.34 -27.27
C GLY A 390 -9.61 -5.70 -27.92
N LYS A 391 -9.50 -5.78 -29.24
CA LYS A 391 -9.62 -7.05 -29.99
C LYS A 391 -8.49 -8.01 -29.64
N ALA A 392 -8.75 -9.32 -29.68
CA ALA A 392 -7.72 -10.34 -29.43
C ALA A 392 -6.59 -10.35 -30.49
N TYR A 393 -6.95 -10.09 -31.75
CA TYR A 393 -6.02 -10.02 -32.88
C TYR A 393 -6.55 -9.06 -33.94
N LEU A 394 -5.67 -8.68 -34.87
CA LEU A 394 -5.97 -7.81 -36.01
C LEU A 394 -5.47 -8.46 -37.29
N PHE A 395 -6.09 -8.12 -38.42
CA PHE A 395 -5.63 -8.56 -39.72
C PHE A 395 -6.04 -7.56 -40.81
N ASP A 396 -5.29 -7.57 -41.90
CA ASP A 396 -5.62 -6.85 -43.14
C ASP A 396 -5.12 -7.67 -44.33
N TYR A 397 -5.99 -7.96 -45.30
CA TYR A 397 -5.60 -8.77 -46.44
C TYR A 397 -6.29 -8.38 -47.73
N THR A 398 -5.65 -8.71 -48.85
CA THR A 398 -6.21 -8.71 -50.20
C THR A 398 -5.74 -9.96 -50.94
N PHE A 399 -6.71 -10.73 -51.45
CA PHE A 399 -6.50 -11.90 -52.30
C PHE A 399 -7.10 -11.62 -53.67
N ASP A 400 -6.33 -11.86 -54.73
CA ASP A 400 -6.77 -11.66 -56.10
C ASP A 400 -6.89 -13.00 -56.82
N GLN A 401 -7.94 -13.16 -57.61
CA GLN A 401 -8.16 -14.32 -58.44
C GLN A 401 -7.52 -14.09 -59.82
N GLU A 402 -6.78 -15.07 -60.31
CA GLU A 402 -6.34 -15.15 -61.70
C GLU A 402 -7.19 -16.21 -62.41
N GLU A 403 -7.92 -15.80 -63.44
CA GLU A 403 -8.74 -16.69 -64.25
C GLU A 403 -8.43 -16.56 -65.74
N GLY A 404 -8.75 -17.56 -66.54
CA GLY A 404 -8.41 -17.54 -67.95
C GLY A 404 -8.74 -18.81 -68.68
N THR A 405 -8.22 -18.91 -69.90
CA THR A 405 -8.40 -20.11 -70.73
C THR A 405 -7.09 -20.44 -71.43
N CYS A 406 -6.69 -21.71 -71.38
CA CYS A 406 -5.63 -22.23 -72.23
C CYS A 406 -6.23 -22.87 -73.48
N THR A 407 -5.75 -22.43 -74.64
CA THR A 407 -6.12 -23.02 -75.94
C THR A 407 -5.05 -24.03 -76.37
N PHE A 408 -5.47 -25.28 -76.55
CA PHE A 408 -4.64 -26.39 -77.03
C PHE A 408 -4.95 -26.67 -78.50
N LYS A 409 -3.94 -26.58 -79.35
CA LYS A 409 -4.08 -26.86 -80.79
C LYS A 409 -3.90 -28.37 -81.04
N ILE A 410 -5.00 -29.11 -81.18
CA ILE A 410 -5.00 -30.57 -81.36
C ILE A 410 -5.12 -30.92 -82.85
N PRO A 411 -4.06 -31.45 -83.48
CA PRO A 411 -4.16 -31.97 -84.84
C PRO A 411 -4.87 -33.34 -84.83
N VAL A 412 -5.98 -33.42 -85.56
CA VAL A 412 -6.68 -34.67 -85.85
C VAL A 412 -6.50 -34.99 -87.32
N SER A 413 -6.03 -36.19 -87.63
CA SER A 413 -5.75 -36.61 -89.00
C SER A 413 -6.48 -37.90 -89.35
N LYS A 414 -7.02 -37.97 -90.57
CA LYS A 414 -7.63 -39.17 -91.15
C LYS A 414 -7.11 -39.36 -92.56
N THR A 415 -6.65 -40.56 -92.85
CA THR A 415 -6.14 -40.92 -94.18
C THR A 415 -7.23 -41.60 -94.97
N TYR A 416 -7.63 -40.96 -96.07
CA TYR A 416 -8.59 -41.50 -97.02
C TYR A 416 -7.87 -42.20 -98.16
N THR A 417 -8.21 -43.46 -98.39
CA THR A 417 -7.78 -44.17 -99.59
C THR A 417 -8.81 -43.97 -100.69
N LEU A 418 -8.50 -43.12 -101.66
CA LEU A 418 -9.37 -42.79 -102.78
C LEU A 418 -9.10 -43.77 -103.93
N LYS A 419 -10.15 -44.43 -104.40
CA LYS A 419 -10.06 -45.38 -105.53
C LYS A 419 -10.98 -44.92 -106.66
N TRP A 420 -10.48 -44.98 -107.90
CA TRP A 420 -11.29 -44.78 -109.10
C TRP A 420 -10.67 -45.51 -110.29
N GLN A 421 -11.44 -45.66 -111.37
CA GLN A 421 -11.03 -46.36 -112.58
C GLN A 421 -11.22 -45.43 -113.79
N THR A 422 -10.22 -45.33 -114.66
CA THR A 422 -10.33 -44.62 -115.94
C THR A 422 -10.19 -45.61 -117.09
N GLU A 423 -10.93 -45.35 -118.18
CA GLU A 423 -10.79 -46.07 -119.44
C GLU A 423 -9.75 -45.33 -120.29
N GLU A 424 -8.54 -45.87 -120.40
CA GLU A 424 -7.47 -45.30 -121.21
C GLU A 424 -7.32 -46.09 -122.52
N SER A 425 -7.22 -45.41 -123.66
CA SER A 425 -7.05 -46.04 -124.97
C SER A 425 -5.62 -46.60 -125.12
N ASP A 426 -5.47 -47.91 -125.27
CA ASP A 426 -4.16 -48.60 -125.38
C ASP A 426 -3.83 -49.11 -126.79
N GLY A 427 -4.71 -48.83 -127.75
CA GLY A 427 -4.48 -49.07 -129.16
C GLY A 427 -5.76 -48.93 -129.95
N THR A 428 -5.70 -49.24 -131.25
CA THR A 428 -6.87 -49.45 -132.10
C THR A 428 -6.91 -50.93 -132.46
N ASP A 429 -8.09 -51.54 -132.42
CA ASP A 429 -8.27 -52.90 -132.89
C ASP A 429 -8.11 -52.98 -134.42
N SER A 430 -8.17 -54.19 -134.98
CA SER A 430 -7.99 -54.44 -136.41
C SER A 430 -9.00 -53.71 -137.32
N ASP A 431 -10.07 -53.16 -136.74
CA ASP A 431 -11.13 -52.44 -137.43
C ASP A 431 -11.08 -50.91 -137.19
N GLY A 432 -10.04 -50.43 -136.48
CA GLY A 432 -9.82 -49.01 -136.21
C GLY A 432 -10.63 -48.44 -135.04
N ASN A 433 -11.26 -49.29 -134.21
CA ASN A 433 -11.93 -48.83 -132.99
C ASN A 433 -10.95 -48.77 -131.82
N PRO A 434 -10.97 -47.70 -131.00
CA PRO A 434 -10.06 -47.58 -129.87
C PRO A 434 -10.33 -48.69 -128.84
N ARG A 435 -9.29 -49.48 -128.59
CA ARG A 435 -9.24 -50.47 -127.52
C ARG A 435 -8.92 -49.72 -126.23
N THR A 436 -9.81 -49.81 -125.25
CA THR A 436 -9.60 -49.18 -123.93
C THR A 436 -9.20 -50.24 -122.92
N ARG A 437 -8.24 -49.89 -122.06
CA ARG A 437 -7.84 -50.64 -120.88
C ARG A 437 -8.32 -49.88 -119.65
N THR A 438 -8.99 -50.58 -118.75
CA THR A 438 -9.32 -50.04 -117.43
C THR A 438 -8.05 -49.89 -116.60
N VAL A 439 -7.70 -48.66 -116.25
CA VAL A 439 -6.60 -48.33 -115.34
C VAL A 439 -7.19 -48.02 -113.97
N ARG A 440 -6.75 -48.78 -112.95
CA ARG A 440 -7.14 -48.54 -111.56
C ARG A 440 -6.19 -47.54 -110.94
N HIS A 441 -6.73 -46.48 -110.38
CA HIS A 441 -6.00 -45.48 -109.64
C HIS A 441 -6.29 -45.65 -108.16
N GLN A 442 -5.23 -45.55 -107.35
CA GLN A 442 -5.32 -45.51 -105.90
C GLN A 442 -4.42 -44.38 -105.42
N GLU A 443 -5.00 -43.48 -104.67
CA GLU A 443 -4.30 -42.37 -104.04
C GLU A 443 -4.66 -42.35 -102.55
N SER A 444 -3.74 -41.89 -101.73
CA SER A 444 -4.01 -41.66 -100.31
C SER A 444 -3.93 -40.17 -100.06
N GLU A 445 -5.02 -39.61 -99.52
CA GLU A 445 -5.09 -38.22 -99.14
C GLU A 445 -5.31 -38.17 -97.63
N THR A 446 -4.34 -37.61 -96.90
CA THR A 446 -4.47 -37.39 -95.46
C THR A 446 -4.97 -35.97 -95.24
N VAL A 447 -6.16 -35.87 -94.64
CA VAL A 447 -6.67 -34.59 -94.16
C VAL A 447 -6.29 -34.46 -92.70
N THR A 448 -5.59 -33.38 -92.37
CA THR A 448 -5.28 -32.99 -90.99
C THR A 448 -5.97 -31.67 -90.72
N THR A 449 -6.85 -31.67 -89.72
CA THR A 449 -7.52 -30.46 -89.24
C THR A 449 -7.02 -30.19 -87.82
N ILE A 450 -6.70 -28.92 -87.54
CA ILE A 450 -6.31 -28.48 -86.19
C ILE A 450 -7.55 -27.95 -85.51
N TYR A 451 -7.88 -28.52 -84.36
CA TYR A 451 -8.96 -28.05 -83.50
C TYR A 451 -8.37 -27.30 -82.32
N ASP A 452 -8.96 -26.15 -82.00
CA ASP A 452 -8.63 -25.39 -80.81
C ASP A 452 -9.53 -25.95 -79.68
N VAL A 453 -8.88 -26.55 -78.67
CA VAL A 453 -9.55 -27.12 -77.50
C VAL A 453 -9.24 -26.24 -76.31
N GLU A 454 -10.28 -25.67 -75.71
CA GLU A 454 -10.17 -24.71 -74.62
C GLU A 454 -10.30 -25.40 -73.26
N ARG A 455 -9.44 -25.02 -72.31
CA ARG A 455 -9.55 -25.42 -70.90
C ARG A 455 -9.53 -24.18 -70.02
N PRO A 456 -10.59 -23.93 -69.24
CA PRO A 456 -10.59 -22.83 -68.29
C PRO A 456 -9.62 -23.13 -67.15
N PHE A 457 -9.10 -22.07 -66.54
CA PHE A 457 -8.37 -22.15 -65.28
C PHE A 457 -8.77 -20.98 -64.37
N ALA A 458 -8.86 -21.18 -63.06
CA ALA A 458 -9.04 -20.10 -62.08
C ALA A 458 -8.40 -20.47 -60.73
N TYR A 459 -7.60 -19.58 -60.16
CA TYR A 459 -6.96 -19.75 -58.85
C TYR A 459 -6.76 -18.41 -58.13
N TRP A 460 -6.42 -18.46 -56.84
CA TRP A 460 -6.27 -17.28 -55.97
C TRP A 460 -4.83 -17.13 -55.48
N GLU A 461 -4.35 -15.89 -55.47
CA GLU A 461 -3.03 -15.49 -54.99
C GLU A 461 -3.16 -14.52 -53.79
N ILE A 462 -2.17 -14.52 -52.90
CA ILE A 462 -2.07 -13.56 -51.80
C ILE A 462 -1.37 -12.30 -52.32
N THR A 463 -2.16 -11.25 -52.58
CA THR A 463 -1.64 -9.93 -52.96
C THR A 463 -1.00 -9.25 -51.76
N THR A 464 -1.72 -9.16 -50.65
CA THR A 464 -1.22 -8.69 -49.35
C THR A 464 -1.88 -9.45 -48.20
N PHE A 465 -1.13 -9.72 -47.13
CA PHE A 465 -1.66 -10.26 -45.90
C PHE A 465 -0.82 -9.81 -44.71
N ASP A 466 -1.44 -9.19 -43.72
CA ASP A 466 -0.84 -8.85 -42.44
C ASP A 466 -1.74 -9.33 -41.29
N ALA A 467 -1.16 -9.94 -40.27
CA ALA A 467 -1.86 -10.34 -39.05
C ALA A 467 -1.05 -9.97 -37.80
N TRP A 468 -1.74 -9.52 -36.75
CA TRP A 468 -1.11 -9.11 -35.49
C TRP A 468 -1.82 -9.69 -34.27
N GLY A 469 -1.03 -10.07 -33.27
CA GLY A 469 -1.49 -10.56 -31.98
C GLY A 469 -1.33 -9.52 -30.87
N LEU A 470 -2.20 -9.58 -29.86
CA LEU A 470 -2.12 -8.68 -28.71
C LEU A 470 -0.77 -8.80 -27.97
N LYS A 471 -0.10 -7.66 -27.74
CA LYS A 471 1.23 -7.61 -27.11
C LYS A 471 1.20 -7.08 -25.68
N GLN A 472 0.69 -5.87 -25.48
CA GLN A 472 0.69 -5.17 -24.17
C GLN A 472 -0.18 -3.92 -24.21
N ALA A 473 -0.54 -3.40 -23.03
CA ALA A 473 -1.01 -2.03 -22.87
C ALA A 473 -0.09 -1.23 -21.93
N THR A 474 0.21 0.01 -22.27
CA THR A 474 0.94 0.94 -21.40
C THR A 474 -0.01 2.05 -20.97
N LEU A 475 -0.03 2.34 -19.67
CA LEU A 475 -0.87 3.38 -19.07
C LEU A 475 0.00 4.36 -18.29
N ASN A 476 -0.23 5.66 -18.48
CA ASN A 476 0.41 6.74 -17.74
C ASN A 476 -0.62 7.43 -16.85
N GLN A 477 -0.27 7.63 -15.58
CA GLN A 477 -1.10 8.36 -14.63
C GLN A 477 -0.26 8.79 -13.42
N TYR A 478 -0.42 10.04 -12.98
CA TYR A 478 0.20 10.62 -11.79
C TYR A 478 0.15 9.73 -10.53
N ALA A 479 -1.00 9.12 -10.26
CA ALA A 479 -1.28 8.31 -9.09
C ALA A 479 -0.65 6.91 -9.17
N LEU A 480 -0.36 6.41 -10.37
CA LEU A 480 0.21 5.07 -10.55
C LEU A 480 1.61 4.96 -9.90
N PRO A 481 2.02 3.75 -9.50
CA PRO A 481 3.40 3.47 -9.16
C PRO A 481 4.32 3.98 -10.27
N TYR A 482 5.32 4.80 -9.92
CA TYR A 482 6.28 5.41 -10.87
C TYR A 482 5.67 6.34 -11.95
N GLY A 483 4.36 6.59 -11.94
CA GLY A 483 3.67 7.44 -12.92
C GLY A 483 3.21 6.70 -14.18
N ALA A 484 3.57 5.42 -14.35
CA ALA A 484 3.22 4.62 -15.51
C ALA A 484 3.34 3.11 -15.22
N ILE A 485 2.54 2.30 -15.90
CA ILE A 485 2.57 0.83 -15.81
C ILE A 485 2.47 0.20 -17.20
N THR A 486 2.81 -1.08 -17.30
CA THR A 486 2.61 -1.88 -18.51
C THR A 486 1.89 -3.17 -18.14
N LEU A 487 0.70 -3.35 -18.70
CA LEU A 487 -0.12 -4.54 -18.59
C LEU A 487 0.32 -5.52 -19.69
N LEU A 488 0.74 -6.71 -19.27
CA LEU A 488 1.01 -7.83 -20.17
C LEU A 488 -0.22 -8.74 -20.22
N PRO A 489 -0.55 -9.31 -21.38
CA PRO A 489 -1.74 -10.12 -21.52
C PRO A 489 -1.60 -11.44 -20.74
N ILE A 490 -2.52 -11.72 -19.83
CA ILE A 490 -2.57 -12.93 -19.00
C ILE A 490 -3.64 -13.88 -19.55
N GLY A 491 -3.30 -15.16 -19.72
CA GLY A 491 -4.25 -16.16 -20.23
C GLY A 491 -4.61 -16.00 -21.72
N TYR A 492 -3.91 -15.12 -22.44
CA TYR A 492 -4.04 -14.93 -23.87
C TYR A 492 -3.06 -15.83 -24.63
N THR A 493 -3.54 -16.43 -25.72
CA THR A 493 -2.71 -17.13 -26.70
C THR A 493 -2.94 -16.45 -28.05
N ALA A 494 -1.88 -16.07 -28.73
CA ALA A 494 -2.00 -15.47 -30.05
C ALA A 494 -2.49 -16.49 -31.10
N PRO A 495 -3.25 -16.06 -32.11
CA PRO A 495 -3.62 -16.92 -33.24
C PRO A 495 -2.39 -17.56 -33.88
N ASP A 496 -2.49 -18.85 -34.20
CA ASP A 496 -1.48 -19.50 -35.04
C ASP A 496 -1.74 -19.16 -36.50
N VAL A 497 -0.80 -18.45 -37.14
CA VAL A 497 -0.96 -17.95 -38.51
C VAL A 497 0.21 -18.45 -39.35
N GLN A 498 -0.09 -19.20 -40.40
CA GLN A 498 0.90 -19.81 -41.27
C GLN A 498 0.47 -19.65 -42.72
N GLY A 499 1.41 -19.39 -43.63
CA GLY A 499 1.07 -19.22 -45.03
C GLY A 499 2.30 -18.92 -45.87
N GLY A 500 2.12 -18.98 -47.19
CA GLY A 500 3.19 -18.74 -48.13
C GLY A 500 2.71 -18.68 -49.56
N VAL A 501 3.47 -17.94 -50.37
CA VAL A 501 3.22 -17.81 -51.81
C VAL A 501 3.95 -18.90 -52.58
N THR A 502 3.35 -19.41 -53.66
CA THR A 502 4.00 -20.31 -54.61
C THR A 502 4.36 -19.58 -55.91
N ALA A 503 5.39 -20.07 -56.61
CA ALA A 503 5.84 -19.47 -57.88
C ALA A 503 5.06 -19.97 -59.09
N GLU A 504 4.38 -21.12 -58.97
CA GLU A 504 3.55 -21.73 -60.00
C GLU A 504 2.21 -22.11 -59.38
N HIS A 505 1.12 -21.93 -60.14
CA HIS A 505 -0.28 -22.18 -59.71
C HIS A 505 -1.06 -23.09 -60.67
N MET A 506 -0.40 -23.59 -61.72
CA MET A 506 -1.08 -24.32 -62.80
C MET A 506 -0.19 -25.39 -63.44
N GLU A 507 -0.74 -26.59 -63.60
CA GLU A 507 -0.14 -27.71 -64.33
C GLU A 507 -1.00 -28.05 -65.56
N LYS A 508 -0.35 -28.01 -66.74
CA LYS A 508 -1.01 -28.26 -68.04
C LYS A 508 -1.04 -29.77 -68.31
N PRO A 509 -2.18 -30.35 -68.73
CA PRO A 509 -2.27 -31.77 -69.04
C PRO A 509 -1.44 -32.11 -70.28
N PRO A 510 -0.87 -33.32 -70.36
CA PRO A 510 -0.29 -33.81 -71.61
C PRO A 510 -1.38 -33.92 -72.68
N TYR A 511 -1.04 -33.56 -73.92
CA TYR A 511 -1.92 -33.68 -75.08
C TYR A 511 -1.16 -34.28 -76.26
N SER A 512 -1.89 -34.91 -77.19
CA SER A 512 -1.29 -35.55 -78.36
C SER A 512 -2.17 -35.46 -79.60
N ALA A 513 -1.56 -35.65 -80.77
CA ALA A 513 -2.27 -35.72 -82.03
C ALA A 513 -3.17 -36.96 -82.10
N LYS A 514 -4.39 -36.84 -82.64
CA LYS A 514 -5.28 -37.98 -82.88
C LYS A 514 -5.18 -38.43 -84.33
N VAL A 515 -4.98 -39.73 -84.53
CA VAL A 515 -5.10 -40.36 -85.85
C VAL A 515 -6.36 -41.22 -85.87
N LEU A 516 -7.31 -40.88 -86.73
CA LEU A 516 -8.54 -41.64 -86.92
C LEU A 516 -8.31 -42.82 -87.85
N ALA A 517 -9.16 -43.85 -87.71
CA ALA A 517 -9.12 -45.01 -88.60
C ALA A 517 -9.33 -44.56 -90.05
N GLY A 518 -8.44 -45.02 -90.94
CA GLY A 518 -8.51 -44.67 -92.35
C GLY A 518 -9.75 -45.21 -93.03
N GLU A 519 -10.28 -44.45 -93.98
CA GLU A 519 -11.51 -44.77 -94.71
C GLU A 519 -11.22 -44.92 -96.20
N THR A 520 -11.89 -45.86 -96.86
CA THR A 520 -11.76 -46.03 -98.32
C THR A 520 -12.99 -45.47 -99.02
N ILE A 521 -12.78 -44.56 -99.95
CA ILE A 521 -13.85 -43.97 -100.77
C ILE A 521 -13.62 -44.39 -102.22
N ASP A 522 -14.61 -45.03 -102.81
CA ASP A 522 -14.59 -45.45 -104.22
C ASP A 522 -15.45 -44.50 -105.04
N GLY A 523 -14.81 -43.76 -105.96
CA GLY A 523 -15.46 -42.80 -106.85
C GLY A 523 -15.90 -43.39 -108.19
N GLY A 524 -15.79 -44.71 -108.37
CA GLY A 524 -16.17 -45.40 -109.59
C GLY A 524 -15.32 -44.95 -110.78
N SER A 525 -15.86 -44.09 -111.63
CA SER A 525 -15.22 -43.63 -112.88
C SER A 525 -14.49 -42.28 -112.77
N SER A 526 -14.45 -41.66 -111.60
CA SER A 526 -13.77 -40.37 -111.37
C SER A 526 -13.19 -40.30 -109.96
N ARG A 527 -12.09 -39.55 -109.77
CA ARG A 527 -11.48 -39.36 -108.45
C ARG A 527 -12.52 -38.81 -107.46
N PRO A 528 -12.85 -39.54 -106.37
CA PRO A 528 -13.79 -39.04 -105.37
C PRO A 528 -13.16 -37.88 -104.59
N SER A 529 -13.99 -36.96 -104.09
CA SER A 529 -13.57 -35.91 -103.17
C SER A 529 -13.58 -36.41 -101.73
N VAL A 530 -12.62 -35.96 -100.93
CA VAL A 530 -12.62 -36.23 -99.49
C VAL A 530 -13.80 -35.50 -98.82
N PRO A 531 -14.62 -36.17 -97.99
CA PRO A 531 -15.71 -35.54 -97.26
C PRO A 531 -15.18 -34.55 -96.22
N SER A 532 -15.92 -33.45 -96.03
CA SER A 532 -15.67 -32.49 -94.95
C SER A 532 -16.32 -33.03 -93.68
N GLU A 533 -15.52 -33.68 -92.84
CA GLU A 533 -15.94 -34.17 -91.52
C GLU A 533 -15.50 -33.20 -90.41
N ASP A 534 -16.28 -33.15 -89.33
CA ASP A 534 -15.92 -32.47 -88.10
C ASP A 534 -15.45 -33.53 -87.08
N TRP A 535 -14.23 -33.36 -86.57
CA TRP A 535 -13.57 -34.24 -85.60
C TRP A 535 -13.31 -33.53 -84.27
N SER A 536 -14.06 -32.48 -83.97
CA SER A 536 -13.97 -31.72 -82.72
C SER A 536 -14.09 -32.61 -81.47
N GLU A 537 -15.01 -33.58 -81.44
CA GLU A 537 -15.16 -34.53 -80.31
C GLU A 537 -13.92 -35.44 -80.12
N GLU A 538 -13.28 -35.83 -81.21
CA GLU A 538 -12.05 -36.65 -81.18
C GLU A 538 -10.83 -35.85 -80.72
N ALA A 539 -10.79 -34.55 -81.02
CA ALA A 539 -9.82 -33.61 -80.50
C ALA A 539 -10.02 -33.36 -78.99
N GLU A 540 -11.27 -33.19 -78.56
CA GLU A 540 -11.62 -32.96 -77.15
C GLU A 540 -11.13 -34.10 -76.24
N GLY A 541 -11.25 -35.35 -76.69
CA GLY A 541 -10.77 -36.51 -75.95
C GLY A 541 -9.24 -36.65 -75.85
N GLN A 542 -8.43 -35.78 -76.47
CA GLN A 542 -6.95 -35.87 -76.45
C GLN A 542 -6.26 -34.97 -75.42
N VAL A 543 -7.00 -34.14 -74.70
CA VAL A 543 -6.44 -33.24 -73.69
C VAL A 543 -7.31 -33.26 -72.43
N GLY A 544 -6.69 -33.50 -71.29
CA GLY A 544 -7.36 -33.53 -69.98
C GLY A 544 -7.76 -32.15 -69.49
N ARG A 545 -8.17 -32.07 -68.23
CA ARG A 545 -8.45 -30.81 -67.53
C ARG A 545 -7.15 -30.20 -67.00
N ILE A 546 -7.13 -28.87 -66.82
CA ILE A 546 -5.99 -28.18 -66.20
C ILE A 546 -6.05 -28.41 -64.70
N LYS A 547 -4.89 -28.60 -64.06
CA LYS A 547 -4.83 -28.56 -62.60
C LYS A 547 -4.35 -27.21 -62.13
N VAL A 548 -5.03 -26.64 -61.15
CA VAL A 548 -4.74 -25.35 -60.52
C VAL A 548 -4.66 -25.48 -59.01
N TRP A 549 -3.96 -24.57 -58.34
CA TRP A 549 -3.90 -24.48 -56.87
C TRP A 549 -3.67 -23.05 -56.41
N ASN A 550 -4.18 -22.71 -55.23
CA ASN A 550 -4.00 -21.38 -54.64
C ASN A 550 -2.66 -21.27 -53.92
N ASP A 551 -2.37 -20.07 -53.42
CA ASP A 551 -1.47 -19.90 -52.29
C ASP A 551 -2.05 -20.56 -51.02
N ARG A 552 -1.21 -20.77 -50.00
CA ARG A 552 -1.63 -21.36 -48.72
C ARG A 552 -1.75 -20.29 -47.64
N LEU A 553 -2.88 -20.27 -46.95
CA LEU A 553 -3.05 -19.50 -45.71
C LEU A 553 -3.91 -20.27 -44.70
N ASP A 554 -3.33 -20.48 -43.53
CA ASP A 554 -3.95 -21.04 -42.34
C ASP A 554 -4.03 -19.97 -41.25
N PHE A 555 -5.22 -19.81 -40.67
CA PHE A 555 -5.48 -18.84 -39.60
C PHE A 555 -6.22 -19.52 -38.45
N ASP A 556 -5.55 -19.64 -37.31
CA ASP A 556 -6.06 -20.19 -36.05
C ASP A 556 -6.77 -21.55 -36.22
N GLY A 557 -6.12 -22.47 -36.95
CA GLY A 557 -6.64 -23.80 -37.25
C GLY A 557 -7.68 -23.87 -38.37
N SER A 558 -8.05 -22.73 -38.97
CA SER A 558 -8.91 -22.65 -40.15
C SER A 558 -8.08 -22.50 -41.43
N VAL A 559 -8.41 -23.29 -42.45
CA VAL A 559 -7.79 -23.17 -43.78
C VAL A 559 -8.51 -22.05 -44.55
N ILE A 560 -7.87 -20.88 -44.64
CA ILE A 560 -8.41 -19.71 -45.33
C ILE A 560 -8.27 -19.87 -46.85
N MET A 561 -7.12 -20.37 -47.28
CA MET A 561 -6.78 -20.63 -48.67
C MET A 561 -5.95 -21.91 -48.75
N ASP A 562 -6.31 -22.85 -49.63
CA ASP A 562 -5.70 -24.18 -49.73
C ASP A 562 -4.93 -24.38 -51.05
N ASP A 563 -3.70 -24.89 -50.97
CA ASP A 563 -2.79 -25.16 -52.10
C ASP A 563 -2.98 -26.57 -52.70
N VAL A 564 -4.03 -27.29 -52.30
CA VAL A 564 -4.38 -28.58 -52.90
C VAL A 564 -4.77 -28.42 -54.37
N GLN A 565 -4.11 -29.17 -55.25
CA GLN A 565 -4.39 -29.19 -56.69
C GLN A 565 -5.83 -29.63 -57.01
N GLN A 566 -6.54 -28.84 -57.82
CA GLN A 566 -7.89 -29.12 -58.31
C GLN A 566 -8.00 -28.92 -59.82
N GLU A 567 -9.04 -29.50 -60.44
CA GLU A 567 -9.26 -29.38 -61.88
C GLU A 567 -10.09 -28.13 -62.23
N ASP A 568 -9.62 -27.38 -63.22
CA ASP A 568 -10.18 -26.15 -63.78
C ASP A 568 -10.24 -24.96 -62.80
N GLU A 569 -10.84 -25.09 -61.63
CA GLU A 569 -10.96 -23.98 -60.67
C GLU A 569 -10.67 -24.42 -59.24
N THR A 570 -10.11 -23.52 -58.43
CA THR A 570 -9.98 -23.72 -56.99
C THR A 570 -11.17 -23.09 -56.24
N PRO A 571 -11.44 -23.53 -54.99
CA PRO A 571 -12.42 -22.88 -54.15
C PRO A 571 -12.05 -21.43 -53.84
N GLU A 572 -13.06 -20.59 -53.69
CA GLU A 572 -12.91 -19.22 -53.19
C GLU A 572 -12.40 -19.22 -51.73
N PRO A 573 -11.46 -18.33 -51.37
CA PRO A 573 -11.00 -18.15 -50.00
C PRO A 573 -12.16 -17.80 -49.06
N ILE A 574 -12.10 -18.28 -47.82
CA ILE A 574 -13.08 -17.93 -46.80
C ILE A 574 -12.64 -16.69 -46.02
N ASP A 575 -13.58 -15.88 -45.55
CA ASP A 575 -13.25 -14.70 -44.74
C ASP A 575 -12.68 -15.12 -43.37
N ILE A 576 -11.73 -14.35 -42.85
CA ILE A 576 -11.22 -14.52 -41.49
C ILE A 576 -12.28 -13.99 -40.52
N VAL A 577 -12.56 -14.78 -39.47
CA VAL A 577 -13.51 -14.38 -38.42
C VAL A 577 -12.96 -13.16 -37.70
N GLU A 578 -13.78 -12.13 -37.48
CA GLU A 578 -13.35 -10.98 -36.68
C GLU A 578 -13.10 -11.38 -35.22
N ALA A 579 -12.00 -10.88 -34.65
CA ALA A 579 -11.70 -11.08 -33.25
C ALA A 579 -12.77 -10.44 -32.35
N GLU A 580 -13.21 -11.20 -31.35
CA GLU A 580 -13.94 -10.65 -30.22
C GLU A 580 -13.01 -9.81 -29.32
N GLU A 581 -13.63 -9.02 -28.46
CA GLU A 581 -12.92 -8.32 -27.40
C GLU A 581 -12.29 -9.31 -26.42
N ILE A 582 -11.07 -9.01 -25.96
CA ILE A 582 -10.40 -9.80 -24.93
C ILE A 582 -11.21 -9.86 -23.63
N GLY A 583 -11.07 -10.99 -22.91
CA GLY A 583 -11.66 -11.13 -21.58
C GLY A 583 -11.15 -10.08 -20.58
N GLU A 584 -11.96 -9.78 -19.56
CA GLU A 584 -11.69 -8.71 -18.59
C GLU A 584 -10.37 -8.85 -17.81
N ASP A 585 -9.86 -10.08 -17.67
CA ASP A 585 -8.64 -10.37 -16.93
C ASP A 585 -7.38 -10.43 -17.81
N VAL A 586 -7.53 -10.27 -19.13
CA VAL A 586 -6.39 -10.39 -20.05
C VAL A 586 -5.41 -9.24 -19.84
N LEU A 587 -5.87 -8.00 -19.91
CA LEU A 587 -5.06 -6.81 -19.62
C LEU A 587 -5.55 -6.14 -18.34
N TYR A 588 -5.24 -6.78 -17.22
CA TYR A 588 -5.66 -6.33 -15.90
C TYR A 588 -4.52 -6.45 -14.88
N GLU A 589 -4.35 -5.42 -14.04
CA GLU A 589 -3.48 -5.47 -12.87
C GLU A 589 -4.14 -4.74 -11.70
N SER A 590 -4.13 -5.38 -10.52
CA SER A 590 -4.62 -4.84 -9.24
C SER A 590 -3.46 -4.64 -8.25
N GLY A 591 -3.72 -4.03 -7.10
CA GLY A 591 -2.70 -3.78 -6.08
C GLY A 591 -1.71 -2.68 -6.47
N LEU A 592 -2.10 -1.77 -7.35
CA LEU A 592 -1.27 -0.66 -7.82
C LEU A 592 -1.26 0.45 -6.76
N ILE A 593 -0.40 0.31 -5.75
CA ILE A 593 -0.34 1.22 -4.60
C ILE A 593 0.12 2.62 -5.01
N ILE A 594 -0.70 3.64 -4.72
CA ILE A 594 -0.32 5.05 -4.85
C ILE A 594 0.79 5.35 -3.85
N PRO A 595 1.97 5.85 -4.25
CA PRO A 595 3.07 6.12 -3.32
C PRO A 595 2.61 7.05 -2.19
N GLY A 596 2.96 6.71 -0.93
CA GLY A 596 2.51 7.45 0.26
C GLY A 596 2.92 8.92 0.29
N THR A 597 3.92 9.31 -0.52
CA THR A 597 4.42 10.67 -0.68
C THR A 597 3.80 11.43 -1.86
N ARG A 598 2.90 10.81 -2.64
CA ARG A 598 2.20 11.51 -3.74
C ARG A 598 1.38 12.66 -3.18
N ALA A 599 1.75 13.86 -3.61
CA ALA A 599 1.05 15.08 -3.27
C ALA A 599 -0.43 15.00 -3.68
N ASN A 600 -1.27 15.73 -2.96
CA ASN A 600 -2.64 15.91 -3.38
C ASN A 600 -2.65 16.58 -4.76
N SER A 601 -3.35 15.99 -5.72
CA SER A 601 -3.59 16.63 -7.03
C SER A 601 -4.97 16.29 -7.56
N ARG A 602 -5.57 17.25 -8.26
CA ARG A 602 -6.96 17.20 -8.72
C ARG A 602 -7.03 16.84 -10.19
N ASP A 603 -7.92 15.91 -10.54
CA ASP A 603 -8.30 15.57 -11.91
C ASP A 603 -7.10 15.27 -12.82
N GLU A 604 -6.09 14.56 -12.30
CA GLU A 604 -4.90 14.25 -13.08
C GLU A 604 -5.28 13.35 -14.27
N PRO A 605 -4.86 13.72 -15.50
CA PRO A 605 -5.24 13.01 -16.71
C PRO A 605 -4.58 11.63 -16.78
N SER A 606 -5.26 10.70 -17.45
CA SER A 606 -4.75 9.38 -17.78
C SER A 606 -4.58 9.27 -19.28
N ASP A 607 -3.52 8.62 -19.73
CA ASP A 607 -3.30 8.29 -21.14
C ASP A 607 -2.70 6.89 -21.28
N GLY A 608 -2.77 6.31 -22.48
CA GLY A 608 -2.23 4.99 -22.70
C GLY A 608 -2.27 4.52 -24.15
N ILE A 609 -1.54 3.43 -24.41
CA ILE A 609 -1.37 2.82 -25.73
C ILE A 609 -1.57 1.31 -25.61
N LEU A 610 -2.45 0.74 -26.44
CA LEU A 610 -2.55 -0.69 -26.70
C LEU A 610 -1.66 -1.05 -27.89
N SER A 611 -0.86 -2.10 -27.78
CA SER A 611 0.06 -2.54 -28.83
C SER A 611 -0.20 -3.97 -29.27
N TYR A 612 -0.04 -4.21 -30.58
CA TYR A 612 -0.11 -5.52 -31.22
C TYR A 612 1.19 -5.80 -31.96
N GLU A 613 1.68 -7.04 -31.91
CA GLU A 613 2.88 -7.47 -32.63
C GLU A 613 2.54 -8.34 -33.83
N SER A 614 3.36 -8.23 -34.88
CA SER A 614 3.16 -8.95 -36.13
C SER A 614 3.35 -10.44 -35.95
N LEU A 615 2.38 -11.21 -36.45
CA LEU A 615 2.37 -12.68 -36.47
C LEU A 615 2.87 -13.19 -37.83
N LEU A 616 2.33 -12.64 -38.92
CA LEU A 616 2.71 -12.96 -40.29
C LEU A 616 2.45 -11.74 -41.18
N SER A 617 3.36 -11.49 -42.12
CA SER A 617 3.23 -10.45 -43.14
C SER A 617 3.72 -11.00 -44.48
N ILE A 618 2.87 -10.92 -45.51
CA ILE A 618 3.14 -11.32 -46.89
C ILE A 618 2.82 -10.11 -47.76
N ASN A 619 3.85 -9.54 -48.40
CA ASN A 619 3.74 -8.38 -49.29
C ASN A 619 3.06 -7.13 -48.67
N GLY A 620 2.88 -7.09 -47.35
CA GLY A 620 2.28 -5.99 -46.57
C GLY A 620 3.30 -5.21 -45.73
N GLU A 621 2.79 -4.39 -44.80
CA GLU A 621 3.57 -3.55 -43.87
C GLU A 621 3.39 -4.08 -42.43
N GLY A 622 3.97 -5.26 -42.14
CA GLY A 622 3.86 -5.97 -40.86
C GLY A 622 4.55 -5.33 -39.65
N ASP A 623 4.51 -4.00 -39.50
CA ASP A 623 5.06 -3.27 -38.36
C ASP A 623 4.17 -3.40 -37.10
N VAL A 624 4.70 -3.05 -35.92
CA VAL A 624 3.92 -3.03 -34.66
C VAL A 624 2.77 -2.03 -34.78
N GLN A 625 1.54 -2.48 -34.52
CA GLN A 625 0.36 -1.62 -34.50
C GLN A 625 0.12 -1.06 -33.09
N THR A 626 -0.11 0.24 -32.99
CA THR A 626 -0.36 0.93 -31.71
C THR A 626 -1.58 1.80 -31.77
N PHE A 627 -2.46 1.68 -30.77
CA PHE A 627 -3.71 2.43 -30.69
C PHE A 627 -3.78 3.19 -29.37
N PRO A 628 -4.19 4.48 -29.37
CA PRO A 628 -4.47 5.18 -28.12
C PRO A 628 -5.63 4.50 -27.39
N ILE A 629 -5.58 4.49 -26.06
CA ILE A 629 -6.67 3.94 -25.24
C ILE A 629 -7.65 5.06 -24.91
N ASP A 630 -8.85 4.97 -25.46
CA ASP A 630 -9.88 5.99 -25.26
C ASP A 630 -10.63 5.77 -23.93
N GLY A 631 -11.25 6.84 -23.42
CA GLY A 631 -12.15 6.75 -22.26
C GLY A 631 -11.49 6.51 -20.89
N LEU A 632 -10.16 6.61 -20.78
CA LEU A 632 -9.48 6.56 -19.49
C LEU A 632 -9.94 7.70 -18.57
N ASN A 633 -10.38 7.36 -17.37
CA ASN A 633 -10.84 8.33 -16.37
C ASN A 633 -9.68 9.13 -15.76
N THR A 634 -9.98 10.33 -15.23
CA THR A 634 -9.03 11.08 -14.39
C THR A 634 -8.93 10.47 -12.99
N VAL A 635 -7.84 10.77 -12.29
CA VAL A 635 -7.64 10.38 -10.89
C VAL A 635 -7.30 11.62 -10.04
N THR A 636 -8.05 11.82 -8.97
CA THR A 636 -7.79 12.83 -7.95
C THR A 636 -7.12 12.17 -6.75
N VAL A 637 -5.87 12.51 -6.47
CA VAL A 637 -5.16 12.09 -5.26
C VAL A 637 -5.52 13.05 -4.12
N HIS A 638 -6.14 12.54 -3.06
CA HIS A 638 -6.49 13.34 -1.90
C HIS A 638 -6.37 12.52 -0.62
N THR A 639 -5.30 12.72 0.14
CA THR A 639 -5.11 12.01 1.41
C THR A 639 -5.82 12.76 2.54
N PRO A 640 -6.83 12.16 3.20
CA PRO A 640 -7.59 12.81 4.26
C PRO A 640 -6.82 12.84 5.59
N VAL A 641 -7.01 13.94 6.33
CA VAL A 641 -6.65 14.05 7.74
C VAL A 641 -7.71 14.88 8.47
N VAL A 642 -7.98 14.52 9.72
CA VAL A 642 -8.97 15.16 10.59
C VAL A 642 -8.34 15.61 11.90
N ASN A 643 -9.01 16.52 12.60
CA ASN A 643 -8.70 17.01 13.92
C ASN A 643 -10.00 17.43 14.61
N ASP A 644 -10.65 16.49 15.28
CA ASP A 644 -11.81 16.76 16.14
C ASP A 644 -11.40 16.86 17.62
N SER A 645 -10.19 17.37 17.88
CA SER A 645 -9.71 17.44 19.26
C SER A 645 -10.62 18.28 20.15
N GLU A 646 -10.79 17.84 21.38
CA GLU A 646 -11.56 18.53 22.40
C GLU A 646 -10.90 18.40 23.77
N ALA A 647 -11.29 19.28 24.70
CA ALA A 647 -10.84 19.20 26.08
C ALA A 647 -12.07 19.08 26.99
N PRO A 648 -12.37 17.87 27.49
CA PRO A 648 -13.48 17.65 28.41
C PRO A 648 -13.40 18.55 29.65
N ASP A 649 -14.54 19.11 30.09
CA ASP A 649 -14.60 20.06 31.22
C ASP A 649 -14.59 19.36 32.60
N GLU A 650 -13.64 18.46 32.80
CA GLU A 650 -13.52 17.56 33.96
C GLU A 650 -13.29 18.31 35.28
N ASN A 651 -12.75 19.54 35.22
CA ASN A 651 -12.45 20.36 36.40
C ASN A 651 -13.59 21.30 36.80
N ARG A 652 -14.72 21.34 36.08
CA ARG A 652 -15.82 22.27 36.40
C ARG A 652 -16.33 22.16 37.83
N GLY A 653 -16.42 20.94 38.37
CA GLY A 653 -16.84 20.69 39.76
C GLY A 653 -15.84 21.14 40.84
N PHE A 654 -14.72 21.77 40.44
CA PHE A 654 -13.68 22.34 41.28
C PHE A 654 -13.45 23.83 41.00
N ASP A 655 -14.25 24.43 40.10
CA ASP A 655 -14.16 25.85 39.75
C ASP A 655 -14.73 26.74 40.86
N GLN A 656 -13.83 27.42 41.56
CA GLN A 656 -14.19 28.32 42.65
C GLN A 656 -14.45 29.77 42.23
N SER A 657 -14.54 30.03 40.93
CA SER A 657 -14.84 31.37 40.43
C SER A 657 -16.20 31.86 40.91
N VAL A 658 -16.27 33.12 41.34
CA VAL A 658 -17.56 33.76 41.67
C VAL A 658 -18.46 33.87 40.43
N ILE A 659 -17.84 34.12 39.27
CA ILE A 659 -18.49 34.14 37.96
C ILE A 659 -17.73 33.17 37.04
N PRO A 660 -18.19 31.90 36.93
CA PRO A 660 -17.57 30.90 36.08
C PRO A 660 -17.62 31.27 34.59
N ASN A 661 -16.54 31.01 33.86
CA ASN A 661 -16.54 31.13 32.41
C ASN A 661 -17.05 29.83 31.78
N MET A 662 -18.31 29.82 31.35
CA MET A 662 -18.96 28.64 30.75
C MET A 662 -18.64 28.43 29.27
N ALA A 663 -17.96 29.38 28.62
CA ALA A 663 -17.59 29.27 27.20
C ALA A 663 -16.24 28.59 26.96
N ARG A 664 -15.52 28.22 28.03
CA ARG A 664 -14.15 27.69 28.00
C ARG A 664 -14.01 26.57 29.02
N THR A 665 -13.20 25.56 28.70
CA THR A 665 -12.85 24.48 29.63
C THR A 665 -12.02 25.04 30.77
N VAL A 666 -12.42 24.79 32.02
CA VAL A 666 -11.69 25.32 33.17
C VAL A 666 -10.55 24.39 33.54
N LEU A 667 -9.37 24.95 33.82
CA LEU A 667 -8.21 24.24 34.35
C LEU A 667 -7.92 24.78 35.74
N VAL A 668 -8.04 23.93 36.76
CA VAL A 668 -7.77 24.31 38.15
C VAL A 668 -6.31 24.01 38.47
N LEU A 669 -5.57 25.04 38.93
CA LEU A 669 -4.14 24.94 39.18
C LEU A 669 -3.78 23.76 40.10
N GLY A 670 -2.83 22.93 39.64
CA GLY A 670 -2.37 21.72 40.32
C GLY A 670 -3.16 20.44 40.01
N ARG A 671 -4.28 20.53 39.27
CA ARG A 671 -5.10 19.37 38.90
C ARG A 671 -4.72 18.80 37.53
N GLU A 672 -5.14 17.57 37.31
CA GLU A 672 -5.09 16.94 36.00
C GLU A 672 -6.26 17.40 35.12
N PHE A 673 -6.07 17.32 33.82
CA PHE A 673 -7.09 17.51 32.78
C PHE A 673 -6.73 16.63 31.59
N SER A 674 -7.69 16.36 30.73
CA SER A 674 -7.45 15.58 29.52
C SER A 674 -7.70 16.36 28.25
N VAL A 675 -7.06 15.89 27.18
CA VAL A 675 -7.35 16.29 25.81
C VAL A 675 -7.68 15.02 25.05
N ASP A 676 -8.85 15.04 24.41
CA ASP A 676 -9.27 14.02 23.45
C ASP A 676 -8.86 14.51 22.06
N PHE A 677 -8.21 13.66 21.29
CA PHE A 677 -7.68 13.98 19.97
C PHE A 677 -7.59 12.70 19.14
N ASP A 678 -8.74 12.13 18.79
CA ASP A 678 -8.83 10.96 17.94
C ASP A 678 -8.82 11.32 16.44
N GLU A 679 -8.68 10.30 15.60
CA GLU A 679 -8.73 10.40 14.14
C GLU A 679 -10.07 9.94 13.56
N THR A 680 -11.08 9.76 14.42
CA THR A 680 -12.43 9.34 14.01
C THR A 680 -13.36 10.54 13.97
N ALA A 681 -13.54 11.11 12.78
CA ALA A 681 -14.36 12.30 12.62
C ALA A 681 -14.99 12.36 11.21
N PRO A 682 -15.98 13.26 10.97
CA PRO A 682 -16.47 13.54 9.63
C PRO A 682 -15.43 14.22 8.73
N HIS A 683 -15.38 13.78 7.47
CA HIS A 683 -14.70 14.46 6.35
C HIS A 683 -15.71 14.75 5.22
N LEU A 684 -15.24 15.00 3.99
CA LEU A 684 -16.05 15.18 2.78
C LEU A 684 -17.05 14.04 2.60
N ASN A 685 -18.28 14.36 2.23
CA ASN A 685 -19.35 13.38 2.00
C ASN A 685 -19.23 12.74 0.61
N GLN A 686 -18.27 11.85 0.43
CA GLN A 686 -18.02 11.10 -0.81
C GLN A 686 -17.58 9.65 -0.52
N LEU A 687 -17.67 8.77 -1.51
CA LEU A 687 -17.29 7.36 -1.37
C LEU A 687 -15.83 7.25 -0.92
N GLY A 688 -15.57 6.47 0.13
CA GLY A 688 -14.23 6.39 0.72
C GLY A 688 -13.87 7.51 1.71
N TYR A 689 -14.78 8.46 1.95
CA TYR A 689 -14.68 9.49 2.98
C TYR A 689 -15.93 9.50 3.89
N GLY A 690 -16.24 10.60 4.58
CA GLY A 690 -17.35 10.71 5.53
C GLY A 690 -16.90 10.56 6.99
N ASN A 691 -17.74 10.01 7.86
CA ASN A 691 -17.40 9.80 9.27
C ASN A 691 -16.77 8.42 9.49
N ARG A 692 -15.45 8.38 9.74
CA ARG A 692 -14.67 7.14 9.90
C ARG A 692 -13.34 7.42 10.60
N ASP A 693 -12.61 6.35 10.89
CA ASP A 693 -11.23 6.41 11.37
C ASP A 693 -10.24 6.72 10.23
N TYR A 694 -9.47 7.82 10.39
CA TYR A 694 -8.44 8.30 9.48
C TYR A 694 -7.00 8.09 9.98
N ALA A 695 -6.80 7.32 11.05
CA ALA A 695 -5.48 7.08 11.64
C ALA A 695 -4.46 6.53 10.62
N ARG A 696 -4.88 5.64 9.72
CA ARG A 696 -4.02 5.09 8.63
C ARG A 696 -3.41 6.18 7.74
N TYR A 697 -4.12 7.29 7.53
CA TYR A 697 -3.70 8.39 6.67
C TYR A 697 -3.03 9.54 7.42
N THR A 698 -2.93 9.43 8.75
CA THR A 698 -2.35 10.46 9.62
C THR A 698 -0.88 10.16 9.86
N ARG A 699 0.00 11.07 9.44
CA ARG A 699 1.44 10.99 9.64
C ARG A 699 1.83 11.16 11.10
N ASN A 700 1.31 12.22 11.71
CA ASN A 700 1.62 12.62 13.07
C ASN A 700 0.57 13.62 13.58
N LYS A 701 0.45 13.72 14.91
CA LYS A 701 -0.37 14.71 15.61
C LYS A 701 0.47 15.39 16.69
N ARG A 702 0.15 16.63 17.03
CA ARG A 702 0.79 17.35 18.14
C ARG A 702 -0.12 18.41 18.74
N ILE A 703 0.19 18.80 19.96
CA ILE A 703 -0.47 19.88 20.71
C ILE A 703 0.57 20.86 21.24
N VAL A 704 0.22 22.14 21.27
CA VAL A 704 0.99 23.17 21.98
C VAL A 704 0.09 23.90 22.97
N PHE A 705 0.53 23.96 24.21
CA PHE A 705 -0.11 24.75 25.24
C PHE A 705 0.63 26.10 25.37
N PRO A 706 -0.10 27.23 25.49
CA PRO A 706 0.50 28.54 25.77
C PRO A 706 0.89 28.71 27.25
N PHE A 707 0.89 27.62 28.02
CA PHE A 707 1.27 27.55 29.42
C PHE A 707 2.06 26.27 29.70
N ASP A 708 2.78 26.25 30.83
CA ASP A 708 3.55 25.10 31.27
C ASP A 708 2.63 23.91 31.60
N VAL A 709 3.05 22.70 31.28
CA VAL A 709 2.28 21.49 31.56
C VAL A 709 3.16 20.31 31.91
N TYR A 710 2.63 19.35 32.66
CA TYR A 710 3.23 18.02 32.82
C TYR A 710 2.44 16.97 32.03
N HIS A 711 3.14 16.03 31.42
CA HIS A 711 2.58 14.77 30.95
C HIS A 711 3.32 13.64 31.67
N GLY A 712 2.61 12.95 32.58
CA GLY A 712 3.24 12.08 33.58
C GLY A 712 4.25 12.86 34.44
N SER A 713 5.51 12.40 34.49
CA SER A 713 6.60 13.09 35.18
C SER A 713 7.35 14.11 34.31
N THR A 714 7.06 14.17 33.01
CA THR A 714 7.80 15.01 32.06
C THR A 714 7.23 16.41 32.05
N PHE A 715 8.12 17.41 32.21
CA PHE A 715 7.76 18.82 32.16
C PHE A 715 7.91 19.38 30.73
N TYR A 716 6.88 20.09 30.28
CA TYR A 716 6.88 20.82 29.02
C TYR A 716 6.66 22.31 29.32
N PRO A 717 7.66 23.18 29.02
CA PRO A 717 7.48 24.62 29.10
C PRO A 717 6.37 25.10 28.14
N ALA A 718 5.77 26.24 28.46
CA ALA A 718 4.84 26.93 27.55
C ALA A 718 5.43 27.07 26.13
N GLN A 719 4.55 27.01 25.12
CA GLN A 719 4.92 27.11 23.69
C GLN A 719 5.83 25.97 23.18
N THR A 720 5.81 24.82 23.86
CA THR A 720 6.50 23.60 23.42
C THR A 720 5.52 22.67 22.71
N TRP A 721 5.84 22.26 21.48
CA TRP A 721 5.08 21.22 20.79
C TRP A 721 5.29 19.87 21.48
N ILE A 722 4.18 19.20 21.79
CA ILE A 722 4.13 17.87 22.39
C ILE A 722 3.55 16.93 21.34
N ASP A 723 4.30 15.90 20.98
CA ASP A 723 3.82 14.86 20.07
C ASP A 723 2.68 14.08 20.71
N TYR A 724 1.63 13.90 19.93
CA TYR A 724 0.45 13.13 20.30
C TYR A 724 0.42 11.88 19.41
N PRO A 725 0.61 10.66 19.95
CA PRO A 725 0.70 9.45 19.14
C PRO A 725 -0.55 9.24 18.28
N VAL A 726 -0.33 8.81 17.03
CA VAL A 726 -1.40 8.40 16.11
C VAL A 726 -2.10 7.16 16.69
N GLY A 727 -3.43 7.14 16.64
CA GLY A 727 -4.28 6.09 17.21
C GLY A 727 -4.51 6.20 18.73
N ALA A 728 -3.85 7.14 19.43
CA ALA A 728 -4.25 7.49 20.79
C ALA A 728 -5.47 8.42 20.72
N ALA A 729 -6.54 8.07 21.43
CA ALA A 729 -7.74 8.90 21.50
C ALA A 729 -7.65 9.97 22.59
N LYS A 730 -7.01 9.68 23.72
CA LYS A 730 -7.00 10.53 24.93
C LYS A 730 -5.63 10.60 25.59
N GLN A 731 -5.24 11.77 26.08
CA GLN A 731 -4.08 11.98 26.96
C GLN A 731 -4.43 12.83 28.17
N THR A 732 -3.76 12.53 29.29
CA THR A 732 -3.90 13.27 30.54
C THR A 732 -2.68 14.14 30.79
N TYR A 733 -2.94 15.38 31.12
CA TYR A 733 -1.95 16.40 31.46
C TYR A 733 -2.20 16.95 32.86
N ARG A 734 -1.19 17.54 33.49
CA ARG A 734 -1.33 18.22 34.78
C ARG A 734 -0.84 19.65 34.68
N ILE A 735 -1.69 20.61 35.06
CA ILE A 735 -1.31 22.02 35.09
C ILE A 735 -0.51 22.35 36.36
N PRO A 736 0.72 22.88 36.27
CA PRO A 736 1.50 23.29 37.43
C PRO A 736 0.85 24.46 38.17
N VAL A 737 1.07 24.53 39.48
CA VAL A 737 0.49 25.57 40.35
C VAL A 737 0.98 27.00 40.05
N TRP A 738 2.10 27.16 39.36
CA TRP A 738 2.72 28.46 39.06
C TRP A 738 2.34 29.08 37.73
N VAL A 739 1.50 28.39 36.95
CA VAL A 739 0.94 28.96 35.72
C VAL A 739 0.07 30.16 36.11
N PRO A 740 0.23 31.32 35.46
CA PRO A 740 -0.64 32.47 35.73
C PRO A 740 -2.11 32.15 35.43
N GLU A 741 -3.02 32.66 36.25
CA GLU A 741 -4.47 32.58 35.99
C GLU A 741 -4.84 33.44 34.77
N GLY A 742 -5.79 32.97 33.96
CA GLY A 742 -6.21 33.69 32.74
C GLY A 742 -6.82 32.79 31.66
N ASN A 743 -7.13 33.39 30.51
CA ASN A 743 -7.65 32.67 29.33
C ASN A 743 -6.50 32.31 28.38
N TYR A 744 -6.50 31.06 27.91
CA TYR A 744 -5.43 30.48 27.10
C TYR A 744 -5.96 29.66 25.94
N ASP A 745 -5.39 29.85 24.75
CA ASP A 745 -5.75 29.15 23.53
C ASP A 745 -4.64 28.16 23.16
N ALA A 746 -4.91 26.86 23.28
CA ALA A 746 -3.99 25.81 22.84
C ALA A 746 -4.31 25.41 21.41
N VAL A 747 -3.31 24.94 20.66
CA VAL A 747 -3.48 24.54 19.25
C VAL A 747 -3.10 23.08 19.09
N THR A 748 -3.96 22.34 18.41
CA THR A 748 -3.71 20.97 17.97
C THR A 748 -3.53 20.95 16.46
N GLN A 749 -2.69 20.03 15.98
CA GLN A 749 -2.41 19.86 14.56
C GLN A 749 -2.23 18.39 14.23
N ALA A 750 -2.74 17.98 13.07
CA ALA A 750 -2.54 16.67 12.46
C ALA A 750 -2.13 16.84 10.99
N TRP A 751 -1.31 15.93 10.46
CA TRP A 751 -0.86 15.94 9.05
C TRP A 751 -1.19 14.64 8.36
N ALA A 752 -1.56 14.72 7.08
CA ALA A 752 -1.69 13.57 6.20
C ALA A 752 -0.30 12.93 5.91
N ILE A 753 -0.24 11.63 5.64
CA ILE A 753 1.00 10.89 5.30
C ILE A 753 1.75 11.46 4.09
N ASN A 754 1.03 12.09 3.15
CA ASN A 754 1.61 12.67 1.95
C ASN A 754 1.98 14.15 2.08
N THR A 755 1.96 14.69 3.30
CA THR A 755 2.31 16.09 3.54
C THR A 755 3.75 16.40 3.10
N PRO A 756 3.97 17.34 2.18
CA PRO A 756 5.31 17.77 1.80
C PRO A 756 6.09 18.34 3.00
N ASP A 757 7.40 18.09 3.04
CA ASP A 757 8.25 18.64 4.09
C ASP A 757 8.18 20.17 4.14
N GLY A 758 8.00 20.71 5.34
CA GLY A 758 7.86 22.16 5.54
C GLY A 758 6.50 22.75 5.19
N SER A 759 5.51 21.95 4.75
CA SER A 759 4.15 22.44 4.49
C SER A 759 3.51 23.05 5.74
N SER A 760 2.91 24.23 5.55
CA SER A 760 2.13 24.96 6.56
C SER A 760 0.65 25.11 6.17
N ALA A 761 0.18 24.30 5.21
CA ALA A 761 -1.19 24.35 4.72
C ALA A 761 -2.12 23.53 5.64
N TYR A 762 -2.87 24.24 6.48
CA TYR A 762 -3.85 23.67 7.42
C TYR A 762 -5.24 24.21 7.14
N GLN A 763 -6.23 23.37 7.44
CA GLN A 763 -7.63 23.78 7.52
C GLN A 763 -8.19 23.43 8.90
N ILE A 764 -9.25 24.15 9.31
CA ILE A 764 -9.95 23.87 10.56
C ILE A 764 -10.68 22.52 10.44
N ASP A 765 -10.57 21.70 11.48
CA ASP A 765 -11.21 20.39 11.67
C ASP A 765 -10.80 19.28 10.69
N PHE A 766 -10.66 19.52 9.39
CA PHE A 766 -10.19 18.53 8.40
C PHE A 766 -9.68 19.20 7.12
N ASN A 767 -8.84 18.50 6.36
CA ASN A 767 -8.29 19.03 5.09
C ASN A 767 -9.26 18.85 3.90
N GLY A 768 -10.45 19.46 3.95
CA GLY A 768 -11.44 19.33 2.86
C GLY A 768 -11.03 20.01 1.54
N ASP A 769 -10.23 21.06 1.61
CA ASP A 769 -9.58 21.66 0.44
C ASP A 769 -8.29 20.89 0.13
N LEU A 770 -8.18 20.44 -1.10
CA LEU A 770 -7.10 19.60 -1.62
C LEU A 770 -5.71 20.26 -1.50
N ALA A 771 -5.66 21.61 -1.44
CA ALA A 771 -4.44 22.37 -1.19
C ALA A 771 -3.89 22.21 0.24
N ASN A 772 -4.71 21.76 1.19
CA ASN A 772 -4.33 21.57 2.59
C ASN A 772 -3.90 20.13 2.87
N TYR A 773 -2.85 20.00 3.67
CA TYR A 773 -2.27 18.71 4.07
C TYR A 773 -2.42 18.43 5.56
N GLY A 774 -2.81 19.45 6.34
CA GLY A 774 -3.04 19.33 7.77
C GLY A 774 -4.43 19.80 8.19
N ALA A 775 -4.82 19.33 9.37
CA ALA A 775 -6.01 19.77 10.10
C ALA A 775 -5.58 20.39 11.43
N SER A 776 -6.18 21.52 11.81
CA SER A 776 -5.85 22.23 13.04
C SER A 776 -7.09 22.63 13.82
N ARG A 777 -6.99 22.69 15.15
CA ARG A 777 -8.06 23.18 16.01
C ARG A 777 -7.50 23.97 17.18
N THR A 778 -8.31 24.86 17.72
CA THR A 778 -7.98 25.66 18.91
C THR A 778 -8.82 25.21 20.08
N LEU A 779 -8.18 24.81 21.17
CA LEU A 779 -8.81 24.46 22.45
C LEU A 779 -8.78 25.67 23.39
N LEU A 780 -9.94 26.03 23.93
CA LEU A 780 -10.13 27.24 24.72
C LEU A 780 -10.16 26.91 26.22
N PHE A 781 -9.14 27.36 26.95
CA PHE A 781 -9.00 27.15 28.39
C PHE A 781 -9.17 28.42 29.22
N THR A 782 -9.71 28.29 30.43
CA THR A 782 -9.60 29.28 31.51
C THR A 782 -8.84 28.64 32.67
N VAL A 783 -7.66 29.16 33.00
CA VAL A 783 -6.85 28.72 34.13
C VAL A 783 -7.25 29.50 35.37
N GLN A 784 -7.60 28.78 36.44
CA GLN A 784 -8.14 29.34 37.67
C GLN A 784 -7.40 28.82 38.91
N GLY A 785 -7.17 29.72 39.87
CA GLY A 785 -6.69 29.40 41.20
C GLY A 785 -7.75 28.79 42.10
N ARG A 786 -7.40 28.54 43.37
CA ARG A 786 -8.34 28.01 44.37
C ARG A 786 -7.94 28.37 45.80
N ILE A 787 -8.91 28.35 46.72
CA ILE A 787 -8.79 28.49 48.17
C ILE A 787 -9.25 27.19 48.85
N SER A 788 -8.45 26.66 49.77
CA SER A 788 -8.68 25.36 50.41
C SER A 788 -7.98 25.22 51.75
N ASP A 789 -8.13 24.06 52.40
CA ASP A 789 -7.42 23.58 53.57
C ASP A 789 -7.66 24.42 54.85
N PHE A 790 -8.90 24.90 55.06
CA PHE A 790 -9.25 25.63 56.28
C PHE A 790 -9.04 24.78 57.54
N THR A 791 -8.11 25.24 58.39
CA THR A 791 -7.60 24.49 59.55
C THR A 791 -7.50 25.39 60.77
N ILE A 792 -8.15 25.03 61.88
CA ILE A 792 -7.93 25.65 63.19
C ILE A 792 -6.72 25.01 63.86
N THR A 793 -5.73 25.82 64.17
CA THR A 793 -4.44 25.41 64.73
C THR A 793 -4.25 25.72 66.21
N ASP A 794 -5.07 26.61 66.78
CA ASP A 794 -5.03 26.87 68.21
C ASP A 794 -6.32 27.52 68.71
N ILE A 795 -6.60 27.37 70.00
CA ILE A 795 -7.70 28.02 70.71
C ILE A 795 -7.12 28.57 72.02
N GLY A 796 -7.16 29.89 72.20
CA GLY A 796 -6.54 30.58 73.34
C GLY A 796 -7.22 30.32 74.69
N ASP A 797 -8.33 29.59 74.71
CA ASP A 797 -8.99 29.11 75.92
C ASP A 797 -8.09 28.08 76.62
N LEU A 798 -7.73 28.35 77.88
CA LEU A 798 -6.74 27.55 78.63
C LEU A 798 -7.15 26.07 78.78
N ARG A 799 -8.43 25.73 78.62
CA ARG A 799 -8.89 24.33 78.63
C ARG A 799 -8.37 23.56 77.42
N TYR A 800 -8.17 24.23 76.29
CA TYR A 800 -7.61 23.66 75.06
C TYR A 800 -6.08 23.64 75.03
N GLU A 801 -5.39 24.26 76.00
CA GLU A 801 -3.92 24.30 76.04
C GLU A 801 -3.32 22.90 75.91
N SER A 802 -3.89 21.93 76.63
CA SER A 802 -3.40 20.55 76.64
C SER A 802 -3.70 19.75 75.36
N VAL A 803 -4.55 20.28 74.48
CA VAL A 803 -4.86 19.73 73.15
C VAL A 803 -3.79 20.13 72.16
N PHE A 804 -3.45 21.42 72.12
CA PHE A 804 -2.53 21.99 71.13
C PHE A 804 -1.06 22.00 71.59
N ARG A 805 -0.76 21.75 72.87
CA ARG A 805 0.60 21.79 73.43
C ARG A 805 1.07 20.41 73.91
N THR A 806 2.37 20.17 73.79
CA THR A 806 3.01 18.92 74.27
C THR A 806 2.99 18.78 75.81
N ALA A 807 2.92 19.92 76.52
CA ALA A 807 2.78 20.02 77.96
C ALA A 807 2.17 21.38 78.33
N LYS A 808 1.58 21.48 79.52
CA LYS A 808 1.09 22.75 80.06
C LYS A 808 2.22 23.78 80.15
N GLY A 809 2.00 25.00 79.66
CA GLY A 809 2.98 26.07 79.56
C GLY A 809 3.99 25.93 78.41
N SER A 810 3.96 24.83 77.65
CA SER A 810 4.83 24.61 76.49
C SER A 810 4.41 25.47 75.31
N LYS A 811 5.39 25.99 74.57
CA LYS A 811 5.14 26.66 73.27
C LYS A 811 5.15 25.68 72.10
N GLN A 812 5.61 24.44 72.31
CA GLN A 812 5.68 23.43 71.28
C GLN A 812 4.30 22.86 70.96
N HIS A 813 3.92 22.90 69.69
CA HIS A 813 2.64 22.39 69.20
C HIS A 813 2.60 20.85 69.24
N SER A 814 1.45 20.26 69.61
CA SER A 814 1.25 18.81 69.71
C SER A 814 1.04 18.11 68.36
N GLY A 815 0.74 18.89 67.31
CA GLY A 815 0.32 18.39 66.00
C GLY A 815 -1.20 18.20 65.88
N TYR A 816 -1.96 18.39 66.97
CA TYR A 816 -3.42 18.32 66.93
C TYR A 816 -3.99 19.56 66.23
N VAL A 817 -4.88 19.37 65.26
CA VAL A 817 -5.58 20.44 64.54
C VAL A 817 -7.03 20.02 64.28
N TYR A 818 -7.90 21.01 64.03
CA TYR A 818 -9.24 20.78 63.49
C TYR A 818 -9.28 21.18 62.01
N GLU A 819 -9.67 20.27 61.13
CA GLU A 819 -9.75 20.49 59.68
C GLU A 819 -11.20 20.62 59.22
N SER A 820 -11.42 21.34 58.12
CA SER A 820 -12.72 21.52 57.47
C SER A 820 -13.48 20.20 57.29
N GLY A 821 -12.80 19.14 56.88
CA GLY A 821 -13.39 17.82 56.74
C GLY A 821 -12.37 16.69 56.58
N GLY A 822 -12.87 15.50 56.23
CA GLY A 822 -12.08 14.27 56.13
C GLY A 822 -11.45 14.00 54.75
N ARG A 823 -11.49 14.96 53.82
CA ARG A 823 -11.00 14.82 52.45
C ARG A 823 -10.06 15.97 52.07
N THR A 824 -9.19 15.72 51.09
CA THR A 824 -8.37 16.75 50.46
C THR A 824 -9.24 17.66 49.58
N LYS A 825 -8.68 18.80 49.17
CA LYS A 825 -9.22 19.69 48.13
C LYS A 825 -9.49 19.06 46.76
N ASP A 826 -9.09 17.80 46.56
CA ASP A 826 -9.29 17.02 45.36
C ASP A 826 -10.25 15.82 45.58
N ARG A 827 -10.99 15.81 46.70
CA ARG A 827 -11.98 14.79 47.16
C ARG A 827 -11.39 13.45 47.59
N GLU A 828 -10.09 13.35 47.80
CA GLU A 828 -9.46 12.12 48.28
C GLU A 828 -9.61 12.00 49.80
N GLU A 829 -9.99 10.83 50.31
CA GLU A 829 -10.11 10.62 51.76
C GLU A 829 -8.76 10.72 52.48
N THR A 830 -8.73 11.47 53.59
CA THR A 830 -7.58 11.56 54.48
C THR A 830 -7.73 10.61 55.66
N VAL A 831 -6.64 10.40 56.40
CA VAL A 831 -6.65 9.65 57.66
C VAL A 831 -7.58 10.26 58.72
N LEU A 832 -8.02 11.52 58.56
CA LEU A 832 -8.94 12.19 59.47
C LEU A 832 -10.41 11.90 59.22
N ALA A 833 -10.78 11.29 58.07
CA ALA A 833 -12.16 10.89 57.80
C ALA A 833 -12.77 10.00 58.90
N SER A 834 -11.91 9.20 59.57
CA SER A 834 -12.29 8.34 60.70
C SER A 834 -12.16 9.00 62.07
N GLN A 835 -11.76 10.28 62.15
CA GLN A 835 -11.50 11.03 63.39
C GLN A 835 -12.47 12.22 63.52
N PRO A 836 -13.78 11.99 63.72
CA PRO A 836 -14.80 13.04 63.67
C PRO A 836 -14.65 14.15 64.73
N LEU A 837 -13.88 13.90 65.79
CA LEU A 837 -13.54 14.90 66.80
C LEU A 837 -12.63 16.00 66.26
N ARG A 838 -11.82 15.69 65.24
CA ARG A 838 -10.90 16.62 64.58
C ARG A 838 -11.50 17.35 63.40
N LEU A 839 -12.79 17.16 63.11
CA LEU A 839 -13.48 17.80 62.00
C LEU A 839 -14.30 18.99 62.50
N LEU A 840 -14.25 20.10 61.76
CA LEU A 840 -15.07 21.27 62.01
C LEU A 840 -16.57 20.97 61.80
N PRO A 841 -17.48 21.70 62.50
CA PRO A 841 -17.20 22.73 63.50
C PRO A 841 -16.72 22.16 64.84
N ILE A 842 -15.99 22.97 65.60
CA ILE A 842 -15.74 22.70 67.02
C ILE A 842 -17.08 22.73 67.76
N ARG A 843 -17.41 21.64 68.45
CA ARG A 843 -18.72 21.42 69.09
C ARG A 843 -18.57 20.57 70.35
N PRO A 844 -19.62 20.44 71.19
CA PRO A 844 -19.58 19.48 72.30
C PRO A 844 -19.28 18.07 71.76
N GLY A 845 -18.18 17.51 72.23
CA GLY A 845 -17.60 16.24 71.79
C GLY A 845 -16.22 16.40 71.15
N SER A 846 -15.94 17.55 70.49
CA SER A 846 -14.69 17.78 69.75
C SER A 846 -13.45 17.78 70.64
N HIS A 847 -13.55 18.23 71.89
CA HIS A 847 -12.39 18.26 72.78
C HIS A 847 -11.99 16.82 73.20
N PRO A 848 -10.76 16.37 72.92
CA PRO A 848 -10.37 14.95 73.02
C PRO A 848 -10.35 14.39 74.45
N ARG A 849 -10.40 15.25 75.47
CA ARG A 849 -10.36 14.86 76.89
C ARG A 849 -11.57 15.31 77.71
N GLU A 850 -12.40 16.20 77.17
CA GLU A 850 -13.45 16.90 77.92
C GLU A 850 -14.67 17.10 77.02
N ALA A 851 -15.52 16.08 76.92
CA ALA A 851 -16.56 16.03 75.88
C ALA A 851 -17.59 17.18 75.94
N ALA A 852 -17.76 17.87 77.07
CA ALA A 852 -18.67 19.01 77.17
C ALA A 852 -18.06 20.34 76.73
N THR A 853 -16.74 20.40 76.58
CA THR A 853 -15.98 21.64 76.44
C THR A 853 -16.09 22.19 75.02
N VAL A 854 -16.48 23.47 74.96
CA VAL A 854 -16.39 24.34 73.79
C VAL A 854 -15.75 25.67 74.19
N PRO A 855 -15.16 26.45 73.27
CA PRO A 855 -14.52 27.71 73.61
C PRO A 855 -15.48 28.70 74.29
N HIS A 856 -14.98 29.45 75.28
CA HIS A 856 -15.72 30.59 75.83
C HIS A 856 -15.54 31.85 74.98
N ASN A 857 -16.51 32.78 75.04
CA ASN A 857 -16.43 34.04 74.31
C ASN A 857 -15.22 34.89 74.74
N GLY A 858 -14.63 35.65 73.82
CA GLY A 858 -13.45 36.48 74.10
C GLY A 858 -12.10 35.80 73.90
N TYR A 859 -12.02 34.47 73.86
CA TYR A 859 -10.80 33.77 73.50
C TYR A 859 -10.60 33.72 71.97
N PRO A 860 -9.36 33.90 71.46
CA PRO A 860 -9.06 33.80 70.04
C PRO A 860 -8.95 32.34 69.58
N ILE A 861 -9.46 32.08 68.38
CA ILE A 861 -9.15 30.91 67.57
C ILE A 861 -8.13 31.31 66.50
N SER A 862 -7.04 30.57 66.39
CA SER A 862 -6.04 30.74 65.32
C SER A 862 -6.28 29.72 64.23
N PHE A 863 -6.17 30.13 62.97
CA PHE A 863 -6.40 29.25 61.83
C PHE A 863 -5.49 29.61 60.66
N TYR A 864 -5.40 28.70 59.71
CA TYR A 864 -4.87 28.96 58.37
C TYR A 864 -5.72 28.30 57.29
N PHE A 865 -5.49 28.72 56.05
CA PHE A 865 -5.91 28.06 54.82
C PHE A 865 -4.92 28.44 53.71
N GLU A 866 -5.06 27.82 52.54
CA GLU A 866 -4.17 28.05 51.40
C GLU A 866 -4.92 28.64 50.21
N THR A 867 -4.21 29.47 49.46
CA THR A 867 -4.59 29.84 48.08
C THR A 867 -3.54 29.33 47.10
N ILE A 868 -3.99 28.92 45.93
CA ILE A 868 -3.15 28.60 44.77
C ILE A 868 -3.45 29.62 43.67
N GLY A 869 -2.40 30.16 43.06
CA GLY A 869 -2.48 31.10 41.94
C GLY A 869 -1.85 32.46 42.25
N SER A 870 -2.39 33.50 41.62
CA SER A 870 -1.85 34.87 41.56
C SER A 870 -2.14 35.71 42.80
N TYR A 871 -2.37 35.09 43.97
CA TYR A 871 -2.69 35.80 45.20
C TYR A 871 -1.45 36.33 45.93
N SER A 872 -0.22 36.17 45.42
CA SER A 872 1.03 36.62 46.07
C SER A 872 1.36 38.12 45.98
N GLY A 873 0.48 38.94 45.39
CA GLY A 873 0.65 40.40 45.29
C GLY A 873 0.42 41.16 46.60
N LYS A 874 0.83 42.43 46.63
CA LYS A 874 0.57 43.36 47.76
C LYS A 874 -0.92 43.69 47.91
N ASP A 875 -1.62 43.72 46.77
CA ASP A 875 -3.03 44.12 46.66
C ASP A 875 -4.00 42.95 46.72
N ALA A 876 -3.47 41.75 47.01
CA ALA A 876 -4.24 40.54 47.21
C ALA A 876 -4.52 40.34 48.70
N GLY A 877 -5.66 39.73 49.00
CA GLY A 877 -6.06 39.45 50.37
C GLY A 877 -7.25 38.52 50.45
N ILE A 878 -7.67 38.26 51.67
CA ILE A 878 -8.82 37.40 51.97
C ILE A 878 -9.83 38.20 52.79
N GLN A 879 -11.09 38.13 52.38
CA GLN A 879 -12.20 38.58 53.19
C GLN A 879 -12.84 37.39 53.89
N ILE A 880 -13.09 37.57 55.18
CA ILE A 880 -13.82 36.63 56.02
C ILE A 880 -15.00 37.39 56.58
N GLN A 881 -16.21 37.04 56.17
CA GLN A 881 -17.43 37.64 56.67
C GLN A 881 -18.08 36.67 57.67
N PRO A 882 -17.97 36.94 58.98
CA PRO A 882 -18.62 36.11 59.99
C PRO A 882 -20.12 36.39 60.07
N SER A 883 -20.90 35.32 60.20
CA SER A 883 -22.29 35.39 60.66
C SER A 883 -22.48 34.54 61.92
N PHE A 884 -23.53 34.83 62.68
CA PHE A 884 -23.72 34.28 64.02
C PHE A 884 -25.08 33.61 64.15
N TRP A 885 -25.07 32.42 64.73
CA TRP A 885 -26.26 31.62 64.95
C TRP A 885 -26.32 31.18 66.41
N PHE A 886 -27.52 31.06 66.97
CA PHE A 886 -27.75 30.58 68.31
C PHE A 886 -28.51 29.26 68.30
N VAL A 887 -28.02 28.29 69.07
CA VAL A 887 -28.69 26.99 69.29
C VAL A 887 -28.77 26.70 70.79
N SER A 888 -29.90 26.17 71.25
CA SER A 888 -30.08 25.78 72.65
C SER A 888 -29.21 24.56 73.01
N LYS A 889 -28.76 24.47 74.27
CA LYS A 889 -28.10 23.27 74.81
C LYS A 889 -29.00 22.01 74.79
N GLN A 890 -30.31 22.21 74.71
CA GLN A 890 -31.29 21.13 74.58
C GLN A 890 -31.46 20.65 73.12
N GLY A 891 -30.62 21.13 72.20
CA GLY A 891 -30.75 20.87 70.77
C GLY A 891 -31.80 21.77 70.10
N GLY A 892 -32.19 21.40 68.88
CA GLY A 892 -33.12 22.16 68.04
C GLY A 892 -32.42 22.88 66.88
N SER A 893 -33.20 23.59 66.07
CA SER A 893 -32.69 24.36 64.93
C SER A 893 -31.97 25.62 65.42
N ALA A 894 -30.80 25.90 64.84
CA ALA A 894 -30.11 27.16 65.06
C ALA A 894 -30.90 28.32 64.42
N GLN A 895 -30.89 29.49 65.06
CA GLN A 895 -31.47 30.74 64.52
C GLN A 895 -30.38 31.78 64.33
N GLU A 896 -30.44 32.55 63.25
CA GLU A 896 -29.50 33.65 63.03
C GLU A 896 -29.71 34.75 64.09
N VAL A 897 -28.62 35.35 64.58
CA VAL A 897 -28.64 36.33 65.68
C VAL A 897 -27.80 37.56 65.37
N ASP A 898 -28.18 38.68 65.97
CA ASP A 898 -27.34 39.87 66.07
C ASP A 898 -26.64 39.90 67.44
N LEU A 899 -25.35 40.22 67.44
CA LEU A 899 -24.55 40.35 68.65
C LEU A 899 -24.34 41.82 69.01
N TYR A 900 -24.47 42.13 70.29
CA TYR A 900 -24.19 43.44 70.87
C TYR A 900 -23.20 43.31 72.02
N TYR A 901 -22.30 44.26 72.18
CA TYR A 901 -21.33 44.22 73.27
C TYR A 901 -21.19 45.57 73.96
N ASP A 902 -20.85 45.55 75.25
CA ASP A 902 -20.72 46.75 76.06
C ASP A 902 -19.29 47.30 75.98
N VAL A 903 -19.18 48.56 75.57
CA VAL A 903 -17.89 49.26 75.41
C VAL A 903 -17.66 50.33 76.47
N SER A 904 -18.53 50.41 77.48
CA SER A 904 -18.57 51.55 78.39
C SER A 904 -18.40 51.18 79.85
N GLY A 905 -17.75 52.09 80.58
CA GLY A 905 -17.99 52.26 82.02
C GLY A 905 -19.44 52.73 82.28
N PRO A 906 -19.72 53.58 83.28
CA PRO A 906 -21.07 53.75 83.89
C PRO A 906 -22.22 54.32 83.01
N ARG A 907 -22.17 54.27 81.67
CA ARG A 907 -23.18 54.81 80.74
C ARG A 907 -23.75 53.77 79.73
N ASN A 908 -23.51 52.47 79.91
CA ASN A 908 -24.09 51.33 79.16
C ASN A 908 -24.40 51.58 77.67
N LYS A 909 -23.37 51.67 76.83
CA LYS A 909 -23.47 51.74 75.37
C LYS A 909 -23.25 50.36 74.77
N LEU A 910 -24.34 49.74 74.34
CA LEU A 910 -24.32 48.48 73.60
C LEU A 910 -24.11 48.75 72.11
N ILE A 911 -23.10 48.11 71.52
CA ILE A 911 -22.71 48.29 70.13
C ILE A 911 -22.97 47.02 69.35
N LYS A 912 -23.67 47.16 68.23
CA LYS A 912 -23.93 46.05 67.32
C LYS A 912 -22.64 45.67 66.59
N VAL A 913 -22.30 44.38 66.58
CA VAL A 913 -21.21 43.83 65.77
C VAL A 913 -21.45 44.14 64.29
N GLY A 914 -20.41 44.58 63.58
CA GLY A 914 -20.45 44.98 62.18
C GLY A 914 -21.07 46.35 61.91
N SER A 915 -21.50 47.10 62.93
CA SER A 915 -21.95 48.49 62.74
C SER A 915 -20.79 49.44 62.44
N ALA A 916 -21.06 50.61 61.86
CA ALA A 916 -20.03 51.64 61.66
C ALA A 916 -19.29 51.99 62.97
N ARG A 917 -20.00 51.96 64.11
CA ARG A 917 -19.39 52.22 65.42
C ARG A 917 -18.49 51.08 65.91
N ASP A 918 -18.78 49.84 65.54
CA ASP A 918 -17.90 48.68 65.80
C ASP A 918 -16.54 48.87 65.10
N GLN A 919 -16.58 49.26 63.82
CA GLN A 919 -15.39 49.50 62.99
C GLN A 919 -14.53 50.66 63.50
N GLU A 920 -15.15 51.73 64.04
CA GLU A 920 -14.42 52.89 64.59
C GLU A 920 -13.70 52.60 65.91
N LEU A 921 -14.22 51.68 66.74
CA LEU A 921 -13.77 51.52 68.12
C LEU A 921 -12.73 50.42 68.29
N TYR A 922 -12.74 49.40 67.44
CA TYR A 922 -11.89 48.23 67.59
C TYR A 922 -11.12 47.96 66.32
N SER A 923 -9.83 47.70 66.47
CA SER A 923 -8.99 47.14 65.42
C SER A 923 -8.34 45.89 65.97
N ARG A 924 -8.49 44.77 65.25
CA ARG A 924 -7.92 43.48 65.66
C ARG A 924 -6.55 43.32 65.01
N THR A 925 -5.57 42.95 65.82
CA THR A 925 -4.17 42.76 65.37
C THR A 925 -3.56 41.52 65.98
N TYR A 926 -2.70 40.81 65.24
CA TYR A 926 -1.91 39.69 65.74
C TYR A 926 -0.46 39.77 65.25
N GLN A 927 0.44 38.96 65.83
CA GLN A 927 1.82 38.82 65.35
C GLN A 927 1.99 37.50 64.60
N LEU A 928 2.35 37.55 63.32
CA LEU A 928 2.50 36.34 62.48
C LEU A 928 3.57 35.37 62.99
N ALA A 929 4.68 35.90 63.49
CA ALA A 929 5.78 35.11 64.03
C ALA A 929 5.60 34.74 65.52
N ASP A 930 4.39 34.84 66.09
CA ASP A 930 4.13 34.32 67.43
C ASP A 930 4.41 32.81 67.46
N LEU A 931 5.22 32.36 68.43
CA LEU A 931 5.62 30.97 68.59
C LEU A 931 4.43 30.03 68.77
N LEU A 932 3.32 30.51 69.34
CA LEU A 932 2.11 29.72 69.55
C LEU A 932 1.44 29.32 68.22
N ARG A 933 1.65 30.08 67.15
CA ARG A 933 1.10 29.79 65.81
C ARG A 933 1.84 28.68 65.06
N GLY A 934 3.03 28.30 65.53
CA GLY A 934 3.80 27.20 64.93
C GLY A 934 4.33 27.49 63.52
N VAL A 935 4.43 28.75 63.09
CA VAL A 935 5.01 29.10 61.78
C VAL A 935 6.53 28.93 61.83
N THR A 936 7.08 28.17 60.89
CA THR A 936 8.53 27.88 60.88
C THR A 936 9.35 29.11 60.49
N THR A 937 10.57 29.21 61.01
CA THR A 937 11.52 30.27 60.63
C THR A 937 11.79 30.28 59.12
N THR A 938 11.82 29.11 58.47
CA THR A 938 12.00 28.99 57.01
C THR A 938 10.85 29.61 56.24
N SER A 939 9.60 29.31 56.61
CA SER A 939 8.42 29.90 55.94
C SER A 939 8.34 31.42 56.16
N LEU A 940 8.71 31.88 57.36
CA LEU A 940 8.79 33.31 57.67
C LEU A 940 9.87 34.01 56.85
N SER A 941 11.08 33.43 56.75
CA SER A 941 12.20 34.04 56.03
C SER A 941 11.96 34.09 54.52
N GLN A 942 11.35 33.06 53.94
CA GLN A 942 10.95 33.04 52.52
C GLN A 942 9.94 34.15 52.20
N ALA A 943 8.90 34.28 53.03
CA ALA A 943 7.90 35.33 52.86
C ALA A 943 8.48 36.73 53.06
N ALA A 944 9.34 36.91 54.06
CA ALA A 944 10.05 38.15 54.31
C ALA A 944 10.98 38.54 53.15
N SER A 945 11.75 37.59 52.60
CA SER A 945 12.62 37.83 51.44
C SER A 945 11.80 38.24 50.23
N TYR A 946 10.70 37.55 49.95
CA TYR A 946 9.82 37.96 48.85
C TYR A 946 9.23 39.36 49.04
N GLU A 947 8.76 39.70 50.24
CA GLU A 947 8.27 41.05 50.53
C GLU A 947 9.36 42.11 50.32
N TYR A 948 10.56 41.85 50.86
CA TYR A 948 11.71 42.74 50.73
C TYR A 948 12.16 42.91 49.28
N ASP A 949 12.26 41.82 48.52
CA ASP A 949 12.86 41.77 47.19
C ASP A 949 11.88 42.05 46.04
N TYR A 950 10.56 41.91 46.25
CA TYR A 950 9.55 42.04 45.19
C TYR A 950 8.38 42.97 45.52
N LEU A 951 8.02 43.18 46.80
CA LEU A 951 6.89 44.04 47.16
C LEU A 951 7.31 45.45 47.61
N LEU A 952 8.49 45.60 48.21
CA LEU A 952 9.03 46.91 48.56
C LEU A 952 9.62 47.61 47.33
N SER A 953 9.32 48.91 47.17
CA SER A 953 9.99 49.75 46.17
C SER A 953 11.49 49.88 46.50
N PRO A 954 12.36 50.14 45.51
CA PRO A 954 13.77 50.37 45.77
C PRO A 954 14.01 51.45 46.83
N ALA A 955 13.28 52.58 46.78
CA ALA A 955 13.35 53.65 47.77
C ALA A 955 13.02 53.19 49.20
N ASN A 956 12.08 52.26 49.37
CA ASN A 956 11.72 51.69 50.67
C ASN A 956 12.77 50.68 51.18
N ARG A 957 13.54 50.03 50.28
CA ARG A 957 14.66 49.14 50.66
C ARG A 957 15.88 49.92 51.13
N PHE A 958 16.18 51.07 50.52
CA PHE A 958 17.33 51.92 50.89
C PHE A 958 17.29 52.39 52.36
N GLY A 959 16.12 52.43 53.01
CA GLY A 959 15.96 52.81 54.41
C GLY A 959 16.08 51.67 55.44
N ALA A 960 16.06 50.40 55.03
CA ALA A 960 16.07 49.23 55.92
C ALA A 960 16.97 48.13 55.36
N SER A 961 18.12 47.87 56.01
CA SER A 961 18.90 46.65 55.71
C SER A 961 18.05 45.41 55.92
N TRP A 962 18.38 44.30 55.24
CA TRP A 962 17.71 43.01 55.45
C TRP A 962 17.54 42.66 56.94
N GLU A 963 18.56 42.87 57.76
CA GLU A 963 18.51 42.62 59.20
C GLU A 963 17.46 43.50 59.92
N LYS A 964 17.39 44.80 59.61
CA LYS A 964 16.38 45.71 60.17
C LYS A 964 14.98 45.32 59.70
N PHE A 965 14.83 45.00 58.42
CA PHE A 965 13.57 44.55 57.85
C PHE A 965 13.11 43.24 58.49
N TRP A 966 13.98 42.23 58.60
CA TRP A 966 13.68 40.95 59.24
C TRP A 966 13.24 41.11 60.69
N LYS A 967 13.97 41.90 61.48
CA LYS A 967 13.61 42.20 62.88
C LYS A 967 12.23 42.87 62.97
N HIS A 968 11.94 43.81 62.07
CA HIS A 968 10.61 44.42 61.98
C HIS A 968 9.55 43.40 61.56
N TYR A 969 9.81 42.59 60.53
CA TYR A 969 8.90 41.58 60.00
C TYR A 969 8.44 40.60 61.09
N ILE A 970 9.37 40.05 61.89
CA ILE A 970 9.02 39.08 62.94
C ILE A 970 8.37 39.71 64.18
N THR A 971 8.43 41.03 64.34
CA THR A 971 7.82 41.75 65.50
C THR A 971 6.60 42.59 65.11
N ARG A 972 6.25 42.67 63.82
CA ARG A 972 5.13 43.48 63.35
C ARG A 972 3.81 42.94 63.85
N LYS A 973 2.91 43.86 64.20
CA LYS A 973 1.50 43.56 64.42
C LYS A 973 0.74 43.75 63.12
N THR A 974 0.16 42.67 62.61
CA THR A 974 -0.67 42.67 61.41
C THR A 974 -2.10 43.03 61.81
N VAL A 975 -2.65 44.09 61.21
CA VAL A 975 -4.07 44.44 61.34
C VAL A 975 -4.88 43.49 60.46
N ILE A 976 -5.91 42.86 61.04
CA ILE A 976 -6.78 41.89 60.36
C ILE A 976 -8.24 42.32 60.30
N SER A 977 -8.63 43.36 61.03
CA SER A 977 -10.01 43.85 61.00
C SER A 977 -10.15 45.25 61.61
N ALA A 978 -11.20 45.95 61.15
CA ALA A 978 -11.85 47.04 61.87
C ALA A 978 -13.21 46.51 62.39
N GLY A 979 -13.33 46.30 63.71
CA GLY A 979 -14.50 45.69 64.36
C GLY A 979 -14.46 44.15 64.39
N TYR A 980 -15.64 43.53 64.37
CA TYR A 980 -15.81 42.07 64.44
C TYR A 980 -16.70 41.50 63.31
N GLY A 981 -17.25 42.37 62.45
CA GLY A 981 -18.17 41.98 61.37
C GLY A 981 -17.53 41.70 60.01
N LEU A 982 -16.22 41.92 59.86
CA LEU A 982 -15.44 41.63 58.65
C LEU A 982 -13.96 41.52 59.01
N GLU A 983 -13.32 40.39 58.70
CA GLU A 983 -11.86 40.30 58.72
C GLU A 983 -11.31 40.44 57.30
N GLU A 984 -10.20 41.17 57.19
CA GLU A 984 -9.42 41.35 55.98
C GLU A 984 -7.97 40.94 56.22
N LEU A 985 -7.59 39.77 55.70
CA LEU A 985 -6.22 39.31 55.75
C LEU A 985 -5.45 39.89 54.57
N SER A 986 -4.63 40.91 54.83
CA SER A 986 -3.71 41.47 53.82
C SER A 986 -2.50 40.55 53.59
N TYR A 987 -1.70 40.83 52.55
CA TYR A 987 -0.47 40.09 52.24
C TYR A 987 0.49 39.92 53.44
N ALA A 988 0.42 40.80 54.45
CA ALA A 988 1.23 40.71 55.66
C ALA A 988 0.84 39.52 56.58
N SER A 989 -0.28 38.86 56.29
CA SER A 989 -0.86 37.76 57.05
C SER A 989 -0.50 36.37 56.53
N ARG A 990 0.34 36.27 55.48
CA ARG A 990 0.62 35.00 54.81
C ARG A 990 2.10 34.64 54.74
N THR A 991 2.35 33.35 54.50
CA THR A 991 3.65 32.83 54.05
C THR A 991 3.53 32.25 52.63
N LEU A 992 4.67 31.95 52.01
CA LEU A 992 4.75 31.36 50.66
C LEU A 992 5.20 29.90 50.80
N VAL A 993 4.37 28.97 50.33
CA VAL A 993 4.54 27.52 50.55
C VAL A 993 4.50 26.72 49.25
N GLY A 994 4.69 27.39 48.11
CA GLY A 994 4.75 26.73 46.81
C GLY A 994 6.01 25.86 46.62
N PRO A 995 6.06 25.10 45.51
CA PRO A 995 7.18 24.23 45.19
C PRO A 995 8.53 24.97 45.20
N SER A 996 9.57 24.32 45.71
CA SER A 996 10.92 24.89 45.78
C SER A 996 12.01 23.83 45.60
N GLY A 997 13.25 24.29 45.34
CA GLY A 997 14.40 23.39 45.18
C GLY A 997 14.23 22.41 44.02
N SER A 998 14.48 21.13 44.26
CA SER A 998 14.41 20.07 43.24
C SER A 998 13.00 19.77 42.71
N GLN A 999 11.96 20.33 43.32
CA GLN A 999 10.58 20.20 42.85
C GLN A 999 10.26 21.12 41.66
N VAL A 1000 11.13 22.10 41.39
CA VAL A 1000 10.95 23.10 40.33
C VAL A 1000 11.88 22.75 39.16
N PRO A 1001 11.37 22.57 37.93
CA PRO A 1001 12.20 22.37 36.76
C PRO A 1001 13.20 23.51 36.57
N ALA A 1002 14.40 23.22 36.07
CA ALA A 1002 15.48 24.20 35.95
C ALA A 1002 15.15 25.42 35.06
N SER A 1003 14.24 25.24 34.09
CA SER A 1003 13.76 26.31 33.21
C SER A 1003 12.70 27.22 33.85
N VAL A 1004 12.14 26.84 35.00
CA VAL A 1004 11.09 27.58 35.70
C VAL A 1004 11.71 28.53 36.72
N ASN A 1005 11.16 29.75 36.82
CA ASN A 1005 11.58 30.70 37.84
C ASN A 1005 11.21 30.19 39.25
N ALA A 1006 12.22 29.88 40.07
CA ALA A 1006 12.02 29.34 41.42
C ALA A 1006 11.20 30.26 42.33
N VAL A 1007 11.28 31.59 42.17
CA VAL A 1007 10.47 32.54 42.96
C VAL A 1007 9.01 32.51 42.52
N GLN A 1008 8.74 32.36 41.21
CA GLN A 1008 7.39 32.19 40.69
C GLN A 1008 6.74 30.90 41.22
N ALA A 1009 7.49 29.79 41.23
CA ALA A 1009 7.01 28.53 41.78
C ALA A 1009 6.76 28.62 43.30
N MET A 1010 7.72 29.13 44.06
CA MET A 1010 7.59 29.31 45.52
C MET A 1010 6.39 30.19 45.89
N ARG A 1011 6.17 31.29 45.16
CA ARG A 1011 5.09 32.22 45.47
C ARG A 1011 3.72 31.75 44.98
N SER A 1012 3.62 30.64 44.25
CA SER A 1012 2.36 30.20 43.62
C SER A 1012 1.32 29.62 44.58
N VAL A 1013 1.76 29.21 45.78
CA VAL A 1013 0.89 28.76 46.86
C VAL A 1013 1.15 29.64 48.08
N GLN A 1014 0.09 30.18 48.65
CA GLN A 1014 0.18 31.07 49.80
C GLN A 1014 -0.64 30.52 50.95
N ARG A 1015 -0.03 30.47 52.14
CA ARG A 1015 -0.73 30.08 53.36
C ARG A 1015 -1.10 31.31 54.16
N TRP A 1016 -2.38 31.56 54.32
CA TRP A 1016 -2.93 32.71 55.02
C TRP A 1016 -3.23 32.36 56.46
N TYR A 1017 -2.84 33.22 57.40
CA TYR A 1017 -3.07 33.02 58.82
C TYR A 1017 -4.06 34.05 59.33
N GLY A 1018 -5.06 33.59 60.06
CA GLY A 1018 -6.06 34.46 60.69
C GLY A 1018 -6.13 34.27 62.20
N GLU A 1019 -6.95 35.11 62.81
CA GLU A 1019 -7.37 34.99 64.20
C GLU A 1019 -8.81 35.48 64.31
N TYR A 1020 -9.69 34.76 64.99
CA TYR A 1020 -11.03 35.25 65.26
C TYR A 1020 -11.41 35.09 66.72
N SER A 1021 -12.15 36.03 67.29
CA SER A 1021 -12.73 35.89 68.62
C SER A 1021 -14.09 36.57 68.66
N LEU A 1022 -15.02 35.98 69.41
CA LEU A 1022 -16.25 36.68 69.79
C LEU A 1022 -15.93 37.75 70.84
N GLN A 1023 -16.81 38.73 70.98
CA GLN A 1023 -16.66 39.79 71.99
C GLN A 1023 -16.78 39.19 73.39
N ILE A 1024 -16.23 39.88 74.39
CA ILE A 1024 -16.34 39.43 75.78
C ILE A 1024 -17.79 39.65 76.26
N ALA A 1025 -18.47 38.56 76.62
CA ALA A 1025 -19.85 38.55 77.14
C ALA A 1025 -20.84 39.31 76.23
N PRO A 1026 -21.08 38.83 75.00
CA PRO A 1026 -21.99 39.48 74.08
C PRO A 1026 -23.45 39.28 74.51
N TYR A 1027 -24.27 40.30 74.27
CA TYR A 1027 -25.72 40.23 74.31
C TYR A 1027 -26.23 39.69 72.99
N VAL A 1028 -27.03 38.62 73.04
CA VAL A 1028 -27.48 37.87 71.86
C VAL A 1028 -28.96 38.14 71.63
N LEU A 1029 -29.32 38.65 70.45
CA LEU A 1029 -30.71 38.92 70.06
C LEU A 1029 -31.06 38.21 68.76
N PRO A 1030 -32.33 37.78 68.56
CA PRO A 1030 -32.79 37.30 67.25
C PRO A 1030 -32.48 38.33 66.15
N LYS A 1031 -32.02 37.86 64.99
CA LYS A 1031 -31.64 38.72 63.85
C LYS A 1031 -32.71 39.79 63.56
N GLY A 1032 -32.28 41.04 63.40
CA GLY A 1032 -33.16 42.17 63.11
C GLY A 1032 -33.79 42.84 64.33
N THR A 1033 -33.71 42.22 65.51
CA THR A 1033 -34.17 42.85 66.77
C THR A 1033 -33.18 43.93 67.20
N THR A 1034 -33.62 45.18 67.29
CA THR A 1034 -32.71 46.29 67.65
C THR A 1034 -32.64 46.49 69.16
N ILE A 1035 -31.46 46.89 69.66
CA ILE A 1035 -31.30 47.16 71.10
C ILE A 1035 -32.22 48.28 71.62
N LEU A 1036 -32.57 49.23 70.76
CA LEU A 1036 -33.52 50.32 71.07
C LEU A 1036 -34.94 49.79 71.26
N GLU A 1037 -35.35 48.81 70.46
CA GLU A 1037 -36.64 48.16 70.62
C GLU A 1037 -36.73 47.43 71.96
N VAL A 1038 -35.70 46.64 72.31
CA VAL A 1038 -35.63 45.93 73.59
C VAL A 1038 -35.65 46.92 74.75
N ALA A 1039 -34.88 48.01 74.68
CA ALA A 1039 -34.88 49.06 75.70
C ALA A 1039 -36.27 49.68 75.86
N ARG A 1040 -36.96 50.03 74.76
CA ARG A 1040 -38.31 50.61 74.79
C ARG A 1040 -39.33 49.67 75.43
N GLN A 1041 -39.24 48.38 75.17
CA GLN A 1041 -40.12 47.36 75.75
C GLN A 1041 -39.87 47.13 77.25
N ASN A 1042 -38.68 47.45 77.75
CA ASN A 1042 -38.25 47.18 79.13
C ASN A 1042 -38.01 48.46 79.96
N GLY A 1043 -38.71 49.56 79.67
CA GLY A 1043 -38.67 50.77 80.49
C GLY A 1043 -37.43 51.66 80.31
N GLY A 1044 -36.68 51.48 79.21
CA GLY A 1044 -35.59 52.35 78.77
C GLY A 1044 -34.19 52.00 79.32
N ALA A 1045 -34.09 51.18 80.37
CA ALA A 1045 -32.83 50.73 80.94
C ALA A 1045 -32.67 49.21 80.78
N LEU A 1046 -31.52 48.78 80.27
CA LEU A 1046 -31.18 47.37 80.09
C LEU A 1046 -30.14 46.94 81.13
N ASN A 1047 -30.37 45.80 81.77
CA ASN A 1047 -29.46 45.19 82.75
C ASN A 1047 -28.96 43.80 82.33
N GLY A 1048 -29.39 43.31 81.16
CA GLY A 1048 -29.02 42.01 80.60
C GLY A 1048 -29.88 40.86 81.07
N SER A 1049 -30.87 41.06 81.95
CA SER A 1049 -31.82 40.04 82.39
C SER A 1049 -33.07 39.94 81.51
N GLU A 1050 -33.21 40.83 80.54
CA GLU A 1050 -34.39 40.93 79.68
C GLU A 1050 -34.61 39.63 78.88
N ALA A 1051 -35.86 39.19 78.77
CA ALA A 1051 -36.23 37.92 78.14
C ALA A 1051 -35.90 37.82 76.65
N ALA A 1052 -35.69 38.97 75.99
CA ALA A 1052 -35.27 39.03 74.58
C ALA A 1052 -33.84 38.50 74.38
N PHE A 1053 -32.98 38.55 75.40
CA PHE A 1053 -31.61 38.07 75.29
C PHE A 1053 -31.57 36.54 75.35
N LEU A 1054 -31.05 35.93 74.29
CA LEU A 1054 -30.88 34.48 74.18
C LEU A 1054 -29.72 34.02 75.09
N LYS A 1055 -29.97 33.01 75.92
CA LYS A 1055 -29.04 32.47 76.94
C LYS A 1055 -29.13 30.96 77.01
N ASN A 1056 -28.18 30.31 77.69
CA ASN A 1056 -28.15 28.85 77.90
C ASN A 1056 -28.05 28.03 76.61
N GLY A 1057 -27.31 28.55 75.63
CA GLY A 1057 -27.05 27.89 74.36
C GLY A 1057 -25.61 28.05 73.89
N TYR A 1058 -25.39 27.76 72.62
CA TYR A 1058 -24.14 27.98 71.92
C TYR A 1058 -24.30 29.04 70.83
N LEU A 1059 -23.29 29.88 70.69
CA LEU A 1059 -23.10 30.79 69.55
C LEU A 1059 -22.26 30.08 68.50
N MET A 1060 -22.86 29.70 67.38
CA MET A 1060 -22.14 29.15 66.23
C MET A 1060 -21.65 30.28 65.33
N VAL A 1061 -20.36 30.24 65.03
CA VAL A 1061 -19.70 31.16 64.10
C VAL A 1061 -19.60 30.48 62.74
N HIS A 1062 -20.08 31.19 61.73
CA HIS A 1062 -20.08 30.77 60.33
C HIS A 1062 -19.23 31.73 59.50
N PHE A 1063 -18.40 31.23 58.58
CA PHE A 1063 -17.50 32.02 57.76
C PHE A 1063 -17.83 31.92 56.26
N ASP A 1064 -18.07 33.07 55.65
CA ASP A 1064 -17.93 33.25 54.21
C ASP A 1064 -16.50 33.69 53.89
N LEU A 1065 -15.81 32.91 53.06
CA LEU A 1065 -14.39 33.11 52.72
C LEU A 1065 -14.25 33.42 51.23
N SER A 1066 -13.61 34.54 50.91
CA SER A 1066 -13.35 34.93 49.52
C SER A 1066 -11.97 35.55 49.35
N ALA A 1067 -11.26 35.15 48.31
CA ALA A 1067 -9.95 35.72 47.98
C ALA A 1067 -10.10 36.75 46.86
N TYR A 1068 -9.35 37.85 46.97
CA TYR A 1068 -9.32 38.89 45.97
C TYR A 1068 -7.89 39.24 45.51
N GLN A 1069 -7.78 39.78 44.29
CA GLN A 1069 -6.54 40.34 43.75
C GLN A 1069 -6.75 41.81 43.32
N GLN A 1070 -5.66 42.56 43.12
CA GLN A 1070 -5.66 43.89 42.49
C GLN A 1070 -6.62 44.92 43.13
N GLU A 1071 -6.74 44.93 44.46
CA GLU A 1071 -7.65 45.81 45.21
C GLU A 1071 -9.14 45.63 44.87
N ARG A 1072 -9.54 44.56 44.17
CA ARG A 1072 -10.94 44.23 43.85
C ARG A 1072 -11.71 43.67 45.05
N LYS A 1073 -11.56 44.29 46.22
CA LYS A 1073 -12.22 43.91 47.47
C LYS A 1073 -13.74 43.81 47.37
N ALA A 1074 -14.37 44.59 46.50
CA ALA A 1074 -15.82 44.55 46.30
C ALA A 1074 -16.26 43.37 45.38
N ASN A 1075 -15.33 42.80 44.61
CA ASN A 1075 -15.58 41.80 43.58
C ASN A 1075 -14.51 40.70 43.68
N PRO A 1076 -14.55 39.85 44.73
CA PRO A 1076 -13.59 38.77 44.87
C PRO A 1076 -13.67 37.79 43.69
N GLU A 1077 -12.52 37.29 43.24
CA GLU A 1077 -12.44 36.38 42.10
C GLU A 1077 -12.84 34.94 42.46
N ILE A 1078 -12.47 34.46 43.65
CA ILE A 1078 -12.80 33.12 44.13
C ILE A 1078 -13.42 33.11 45.52
N ARG A 1079 -14.27 32.10 45.76
CA ARG A 1079 -14.95 31.85 47.03
C ARG A 1079 -14.83 30.39 47.46
N TYR A 1080 -14.84 30.16 48.76
CA TYR A 1080 -14.84 28.80 49.31
C TYR A 1080 -16.17 28.10 49.07
N ASP A 1081 -17.28 28.83 49.02
CA ASP A 1081 -18.64 28.37 48.76
C ASP A 1081 -19.12 28.70 47.33
N ALA A 1082 -18.20 28.68 46.36
CA ALA A 1082 -18.48 29.13 45.00
C ALA A 1082 -19.60 28.33 44.30
N PRO A 1083 -20.29 28.92 43.31
CA PRO A 1083 -21.47 28.29 42.67
C PRO A 1083 -21.20 26.92 42.01
N MET A 1084 -20.01 26.70 41.46
CA MET A 1084 -19.64 25.43 40.81
C MET A 1084 -18.87 24.48 41.75
N ALA A 1085 -18.28 25.01 42.83
CA ALA A 1085 -17.43 24.26 43.74
C ALA A 1085 -17.51 24.81 45.17
N ASN A 1086 -18.31 24.16 46.01
CA ASN A 1086 -18.27 24.38 47.44
C ASN A 1086 -17.14 23.55 48.06
N MET A 1087 -16.06 24.20 48.48
CA MET A 1087 -14.87 23.54 49.01
C MET A 1087 -15.07 22.97 50.41
N TRP A 1088 -15.99 23.53 51.21
CA TRP A 1088 -16.38 22.90 52.47
C TRP A 1088 -16.98 21.51 52.23
N GLU A 1089 -17.77 21.36 51.15
CA GLU A 1089 -18.31 20.07 50.73
C GLU A 1089 -17.23 19.15 50.16
N ILE A 1090 -16.37 19.66 49.27
CA ILE A 1090 -15.29 18.91 48.63
C ILE A 1090 -14.36 18.28 49.68
N GLU A 1091 -14.01 19.04 50.71
CA GLU A 1091 -13.19 18.58 51.84
C GLU A 1091 -13.97 17.72 52.84
N GLY A 1092 -15.29 17.63 52.69
CA GLY A 1092 -16.14 16.71 53.44
C GLY A 1092 -16.52 17.21 54.83
N GLN A 1093 -16.85 18.50 54.98
CA GLN A 1093 -17.33 19.05 56.24
C GLN A 1093 -18.64 18.38 56.68
N PRO A 1094 -18.75 17.91 57.95
CA PRO A 1094 -19.96 17.30 58.45
C PRO A 1094 -21.10 18.31 58.60
N LEU A 1095 -22.32 17.91 58.21
CA LEU A 1095 -23.54 18.73 58.36
C LEU A 1095 -24.36 18.42 59.62
N SER A 1096 -23.94 17.43 60.42
CA SER A 1096 -24.55 17.16 61.73
C SER A 1096 -23.63 16.34 62.63
N SER A 1097 -23.92 16.36 63.92
CA SER A 1097 -23.27 15.50 64.90
C SER A 1097 -24.13 15.29 66.13
N VAL A 1098 -23.97 14.15 66.79
CA VAL A 1098 -24.58 13.85 68.09
C VAL A 1098 -23.58 14.17 69.20
N SER A 1099 -24.01 14.99 70.15
CA SER A 1099 -23.21 15.39 71.30
C SER A 1099 -23.00 14.25 72.30
N TYR A 1100 -22.07 14.46 73.24
CA TYR A 1100 -21.88 13.57 74.38
C TYR A 1100 -23.13 13.37 75.26
N SER A 1101 -24.10 14.29 75.19
CA SER A 1101 -25.38 14.26 75.92
C SER A 1101 -26.54 13.71 75.08
N GLY A 1102 -26.25 13.16 73.89
CA GLY A 1102 -27.27 12.60 72.99
C GLY A 1102 -28.05 13.64 72.17
N GLN A 1103 -27.68 14.92 72.24
CA GLN A 1103 -28.34 15.99 71.49
C GLN A 1103 -27.78 16.07 70.07
N THR A 1104 -28.66 16.20 69.07
CA THR A 1104 -28.24 16.36 67.67
C THR A 1104 -28.11 17.83 67.32
N TYR A 1105 -26.94 18.22 66.84
CA TYR A 1105 -26.68 19.53 66.25
C TYR A 1105 -26.58 19.42 64.74
N ARG A 1106 -27.14 20.38 64.02
CA ARG A 1106 -27.09 20.50 62.55
C ARG A 1106 -26.24 21.69 62.18
N PHE A 1107 -25.47 21.56 61.11
CA PHE A 1107 -24.51 22.54 60.63
C PHE A 1107 -24.78 22.92 59.18
N GLN A 1108 -24.24 24.06 58.78
CA GLN A 1108 -24.12 24.51 57.41
C GLN A 1108 -22.65 24.51 57.00
N TYR A 1109 -22.40 24.39 55.70
CA TYR A 1109 -21.06 24.56 55.16
C TYR A 1109 -20.53 25.94 55.50
N GLY A 1110 -19.36 26.04 56.13
CA GLY A 1110 -18.81 27.29 56.67
C GLY A 1110 -18.97 27.46 58.19
N ASP A 1111 -19.70 26.59 58.89
CA ASP A 1111 -19.74 26.60 60.35
C ASP A 1111 -18.39 26.12 60.93
N ILE A 1112 -17.70 26.96 61.71
CA ILE A 1112 -16.34 26.66 62.18
C ILE A 1112 -16.26 26.30 63.67
N ALA A 1113 -17.09 26.91 64.52
CA ALA A 1113 -17.01 26.70 65.96
C ALA A 1113 -18.28 27.15 66.69
N MET A 1114 -18.67 26.38 67.70
CA MET A 1114 -19.63 26.75 68.73
C MET A 1114 -18.91 27.35 69.92
N PHE A 1115 -19.36 28.50 70.40
CA PHE A 1115 -18.91 29.14 71.62
C PHE A 1115 -19.99 29.10 72.68
N GLU A 1116 -19.62 29.05 73.95
CA GLU A 1116 -20.62 29.03 75.01
C GLU A 1116 -21.23 30.41 75.26
N SER A 1117 -22.55 30.57 75.04
CA SER A 1117 -23.21 31.89 75.10
C SER A 1117 -23.16 32.56 76.48
N SER A 1118 -23.20 31.76 77.55
CA SER A 1118 -23.27 32.25 78.95
C SER A 1118 -21.90 32.43 79.62
N PHE A 1119 -20.81 32.01 78.98
CA PHE A 1119 -19.47 32.10 79.56
C PHE A 1119 -18.53 32.89 78.65
N SER A 1120 -17.59 33.59 79.27
CA SER A 1120 -16.57 34.37 78.59
C SER A 1120 -15.27 34.33 79.37
N VAL A 1121 -14.18 34.75 78.72
CA VAL A 1121 -12.88 34.97 79.36
C VAL A 1121 -12.98 35.78 80.65
N ARG A 1122 -13.95 36.72 80.76
CA ARG A 1122 -14.17 37.48 82.00
C ARG A 1122 -14.56 36.57 83.16
N ASN A 1123 -15.44 35.60 82.93
CA ASN A 1123 -15.93 34.68 83.95
C ASN A 1123 -14.81 33.77 84.46
N ASP A 1124 -13.91 33.34 83.57
CA ASP A 1124 -12.78 32.47 83.90
C ASP A 1124 -11.71 33.18 84.74
N PHE A 1125 -11.42 34.46 84.44
CA PHE A 1125 -10.48 35.25 85.24
C PHE A 1125 -11.07 35.75 86.57
N GLN A 1126 -12.39 35.95 86.65
CA GLN A 1126 -13.08 36.44 87.86
C GLN A 1126 -13.62 35.31 88.76
N GLY A 1127 -13.53 34.04 88.34
CA GLY A 1127 -14.05 32.89 89.09
C GLY A 1127 -15.56 32.91 89.33
N THR A 1128 -16.32 33.67 88.54
CA THR A 1128 -17.77 33.86 88.70
C THR A 1128 -18.48 33.85 87.34
N GLY A 1129 -19.41 32.90 87.13
CA GLY A 1129 -20.36 32.92 86.02
C GLY A 1129 -21.42 34.01 86.23
N ARG A 1130 -21.95 34.61 85.16
CA ARG A 1130 -23.11 35.51 85.22
C ARG A 1130 -24.24 34.99 84.35
#